data_AF-A0A423VSP8-F1
#
_entry.id   AF-A0A423VSP8-F1
#
_cell.length_a   1.000
_cell.length_b   1.000
_cell.length_c   1.000
_cell.angle_alpha   90.00
_cell.angle_beta   90.00
_cell.angle_gamma   90.00
#
_symmetry.space_group_name_H-M   'P 1'
#
loop_
_entity.id
_entity.type
_entity.pdbx_description
1 polymer ?
#
loop_
_entity_poly.entity_id
_entity_poly.type
_entity_poly.pdbx_seq_one_letter_code
_entity_poly.pdbx_strand_id
1 'polypeptide(L)'
;MFPTFSGSSRRPRNVNMSGQKKMNPFAATSWTPSNASSASKTVADAQAERNKRQLERDKLKAAQSIQRIWRGHRSRRTLKDERRQALDALYGDISHPDSRARAAEALPLVVVALDPRIPADRIRLDRFARDLLQSDCSLVKSEATSHNSQIKRLTSLFLEFLQFTVDDEFPKSIFVPLTDILCTRFEAAQDSLDKLYKVIGEYCRNKSINEAESLSLLEQAILVPLSQETGQRATNAFALCFLPQPDLALFEGNVSAFAQRVNTEEISAAIVKAYATGWASAQSKEARLWLLAHFIALGNSRKNVSPAPSYLNALYIQLSSLHGELKKYQIGQGSKLPTDTGNSKKRLPLFIERTIESLVEKDEISNILEKFTSNFAGASQEEHNEASLLAAYILTLIRCFPALSDDIRMRLYLADIPSQMGHPNSVKFFWNAMARTRIFATIQSDEHGTTLDLLQRRDSKELALIKEDAVWDREWRTILLFLELYVFVLRLTDDDDFFSALYSPGFRVEATSRLRQCMLNLDELKGLTLFMRNLAFTLYYNANDLHQHAARQKPRENTTVADLFSSHTKTTEKTEKTEKTQATYNVVSGVDFDTFRSTVTNAMRMVYERDSRRRFLPLDHWLMTSRFDMESFMSAVVTEDQRQREIDENGSDDEDTKMDDDEDDDDEASGVYARVTSGPTLQALRIERLRAAHKKEQRKRLLATLAPKLEILRNMPFVIPFDTRVKIFREFVFLDKRRRREGHVEPDQWRMSVMHSVRDPGRARDVLGRHHAKVRRGRVFEDAFEQFYELRDGLKEPIQITFVDQFDIPEAGIDGGGVTKEFLMSVTKEAFTSDSELFVANSKNSLYPSPHAIDQRQHKLRESGLAQDSPEWKETIISLLEQYEFLGRIIGKCLYEGILIDVVFAGFFLLKWAASASDAGYRANINDLAELDEDLYANMMKLKNYPGDVSELGLDFTIDDQISMPGEPVKIVTRNLAPNGDTMTVTNENKLLYINYVARHRLLVQPSRVTRAFLTGLGTIIEPAWMSMFNQSELQRLVGGDSSEIDVEDLRRNTFYSGLYQIGDDGEEHPVIKMFWEVMHGLEDGQRRDVLKYVTSTPRAPLLGFSQLRPAFSIRDGGNDATRLPSASTCVNLLKLPLYESVAQLRDKLLYAVSSGAGFDLS
;
A
#
# COMPACT_ATOMS: atom_id res chain seq x y z
N MET A 1 84.76 32.63 -11.04
CA MET A 1 84.34 32.50 -12.45
C MET A 1 82.83 32.36 -12.50
N PHE A 2 82.18 32.94 -13.51
CA PHE A 2 80.75 32.80 -13.88
C PHE A 2 80.44 31.39 -14.47
N PRO A 3 79.18 30.92 -14.71
CA PRO A 3 77.96 31.65 -15.20
C PRO A 3 76.60 31.20 -14.53
N THR A 4 75.35 31.61 -14.86
CA THR A 4 74.71 32.82 -15.47
C THR A 4 73.18 32.83 -15.20
N PHE A 5 72.53 34.01 -15.30
CA PHE A 5 71.10 34.25 -15.70
C PHE A 5 69.95 33.87 -14.74
N SER A 6 68.79 34.58 -14.66
CA SER A 6 68.34 35.93 -15.11
C SER A 6 66.94 36.28 -14.54
N GLY A 7 66.46 37.54 -14.63
CA GLY A 7 65.00 37.86 -14.59
C GLY A 7 64.53 39.06 -13.75
N SER A 8 63.93 40.08 -14.38
CA SER A 8 63.67 41.44 -13.89
C SER A 8 62.25 41.78 -13.36
N SER A 9 62.14 42.89 -12.59
CA SER A 9 61.28 44.08 -12.88
C SER A 9 60.24 44.62 -11.84
N ARG A 10 60.47 45.89 -11.45
CA ARG A 10 59.59 47.06 -11.10
C ARG A 10 58.12 46.91 -10.61
N ARG A 11 57.76 47.74 -9.60
CA ARG A 11 56.63 48.73 -9.63
C ARG A 11 56.80 49.87 -8.57
N PRO A 12 56.14 51.05 -8.70
CA PRO A 12 56.61 52.31 -8.10
C PRO A 12 55.84 52.85 -6.88
N ARG A 13 56.39 53.89 -6.24
CA ARG A 13 55.73 54.79 -5.26
C ARG A 13 54.87 55.84 -5.96
N ASN A 14 53.76 56.24 -5.34
CA ASN A 14 53.09 57.52 -5.59
C ASN A 14 52.78 58.20 -4.25
N VAL A 15 53.02 59.50 -4.17
CA VAL A 15 52.66 60.38 -3.04
C VAL A 15 51.46 61.21 -3.49
N ASN A 16 50.52 61.50 -2.60
CA ASN A 16 49.54 62.55 -2.85
C ASN A 16 49.39 63.44 -1.60
N MET A 17 49.49 64.76 -1.82
CA MET A 17 49.50 65.80 -0.79
C MET A 17 48.43 66.84 -1.16
N SER A 18 47.27 66.80 -0.50
CA SER A 18 46.28 67.88 -0.56
C SER A 18 45.32 67.83 0.63
N GLY A 19 44.87 69.01 1.09
CA GLY A 19 43.71 69.12 1.99
C GLY A 19 43.98 69.28 3.49
N GLN A 20 44.78 70.28 3.91
CA GLN A 20 44.57 70.84 5.26
C GLN A 20 43.21 71.56 5.33
N LYS A 21 42.47 71.34 6.42
CA LYS A 21 41.82 72.43 7.19
C LYS A 21 41.53 71.97 8.61
N LYS A 22 42.38 72.37 9.57
CA LYS A 22 41.97 72.49 10.96
C LYS A 22 41.05 73.72 11.05
N MET A 23 39.76 73.54 11.30
CA MET A 23 38.92 74.62 11.83
C MET A 23 38.74 74.42 13.32
N ASN A 24 39.01 75.49 14.07
CA ASN A 24 38.98 75.53 15.52
C ASN A 24 37.51 75.65 15.99
N PRO A 25 36.96 74.72 16.80
CA PRO A 25 35.52 74.66 17.05
C PRO A 25 34.97 75.71 18.05
N PHE A 26 35.78 76.67 18.49
CA PHE A 26 35.42 77.65 19.52
C PHE A 26 35.17 79.09 19.01
N ALA A 27 34.87 79.27 17.72
CA ALA A 27 34.63 80.60 17.14
C ALA A 27 33.48 80.62 16.11
N ALA A 28 32.24 80.79 16.58
CA ALA A 28 31.14 81.52 15.92
C ALA A 28 29.83 81.41 16.72
N THR A 29 29.59 82.35 17.62
CA THR A 29 28.30 82.55 18.30
C THR A 29 27.39 83.47 17.49
N SER A 30 26.30 82.97 16.87
CA SER A 30 25.05 83.74 16.64
C SER A 30 23.93 82.95 15.93
N TRP A 31 22.82 82.73 16.66
CA TRP A 31 21.43 82.88 16.22
C TRP A 31 21.04 82.52 14.76
N THR A 32 20.56 81.29 14.52
CA THR A 32 19.27 80.95 13.82
C THR A 32 19.08 79.42 13.72
N PRO A 33 17.84 78.88 13.58
CA PRO A 33 17.55 77.48 13.91
C PRO A 33 17.50 76.53 12.69
N SER A 34 18.59 75.83 12.37
CA SER A 34 18.57 74.75 11.34
C SER A 34 19.79 73.81 11.32
N ASN A 35 20.33 73.37 12.46
CA ASN A 35 21.51 72.45 12.47
C ASN A 35 21.53 71.39 13.59
N ALA A 36 20.40 70.71 13.81
CA ALA A 36 20.26 69.66 14.84
C ALA A 36 21.01 68.33 14.54
N SER A 37 21.76 68.22 13.45
CA SER A 37 22.45 66.97 13.06
C SER A 37 23.91 66.85 13.51
N SER A 38 24.59 67.94 13.90
CA SER A 38 26.02 67.88 14.25
C SER A 38 26.29 67.26 15.63
N ALA A 39 25.44 67.54 16.62
CA ALA A 39 25.56 67.01 17.97
C ALA A 39 25.41 65.47 18.01
N SER A 40 24.48 64.91 17.23
CA SER A 40 24.33 63.45 17.12
C SER A 40 25.56 62.81 16.47
N LYS A 41 26.17 63.48 15.49
CA LYS A 41 27.41 63.00 14.85
C LYS A 41 28.59 62.96 15.82
N THR A 42 28.80 64.00 16.64
CA THR A 42 29.88 64.00 17.65
C THR A 42 29.69 62.89 18.70
N VAL A 43 28.44 62.61 19.11
CA VAL A 43 28.13 61.50 20.03
C VAL A 43 28.34 60.15 19.34
N ALA A 44 27.94 59.99 18.08
CA ALA A 44 28.16 58.78 17.29
C ALA A 44 29.66 58.51 17.05
N ASP A 45 30.45 59.53 16.72
CA ASP A 45 31.90 59.43 16.55
C ASP A 45 32.59 59.03 17.87
N ALA A 46 32.17 59.60 19.00
CA ALA A 46 32.66 59.22 20.33
C ALA A 46 32.26 57.78 20.73
N GLN A 47 31.06 57.33 20.36
CA GLN A 47 30.59 55.97 20.56
C GLN A 47 31.37 54.98 19.69
N ALA A 48 31.63 55.32 18.42
CA ALA A 48 32.47 54.55 17.51
C ALA A 48 33.92 54.46 18.02
N GLU A 49 34.47 55.55 18.57
CA GLU A 49 35.80 55.56 19.17
C GLU A 49 35.88 54.69 20.45
N ARG A 50 34.83 54.70 21.29
CA ARG A 50 34.72 53.76 22.43
C ARG A 50 34.68 52.31 21.96
N ASN A 51 33.87 51.99 20.95
CA ASN A 51 33.78 50.64 20.38
C ASN A 51 35.12 50.21 19.76
N LYS A 52 35.85 51.11 19.10
CA LYS A 52 37.19 50.85 18.57
C LYS A 52 38.20 50.56 19.69
N ARG A 53 38.23 51.36 20.76
CA ARG A 53 39.07 51.08 21.95
C ARG A 53 38.70 49.76 22.62
N GLN A 54 37.42 49.38 22.61
CA GLN A 54 36.97 48.09 23.16
C GLN A 54 37.45 46.92 22.28
N LEU A 55 37.32 47.01 20.95
CA LEU A 55 37.88 46.04 20.00
C LEU A 55 39.41 45.91 20.14
N GLU A 56 40.13 47.01 20.35
CA GLU A 56 41.58 46.98 20.61
C GLU A 56 41.92 46.28 21.94
N ARG A 57 41.15 46.52 23.00
CA ARG A 57 41.30 45.81 24.29
C ARG A 57 41.02 44.32 24.15
N ASP A 58 39.96 43.94 23.44
CA ASP A 58 39.59 42.54 23.29
C ASP A 58 40.54 41.81 22.33
N LYS A 59 41.09 42.49 21.31
CA LYS A 59 42.23 42.01 20.51
C LYS A 59 43.50 41.81 21.35
N LEU A 60 43.80 42.70 22.29
CA LEU A 60 44.92 42.55 23.23
C LEU A 60 44.69 41.39 24.21
N LYS A 61 43.48 41.22 24.76
CA LYS A 61 43.12 40.06 25.61
C LYS A 61 43.22 38.74 24.83
N ALA A 62 42.78 38.71 23.58
CA ALA A 62 42.92 37.56 22.69
C ALA A 62 44.41 37.24 22.43
N ALA A 63 45.22 38.25 22.10
CA ALA A 63 46.66 38.08 21.91
C ALA A 63 47.38 37.58 23.18
N GLN A 64 47.04 38.12 24.36
CA GLN A 64 47.56 37.63 25.64
C GLN A 64 47.12 36.19 25.94
N SER A 65 45.88 35.84 25.61
CA SER A 65 45.35 34.47 25.77
C SER A 65 46.07 33.49 24.85
N ILE A 66 46.25 33.84 23.57
CA ILE A 66 47.04 33.07 22.60
C ILE A 66 48.49 32.90 23.08
N GLN A 67 49.14 33.97 23.53
CA GLN A 67 50.51 33.89 24.08
C GLN A 67 50.60 33.00 25.33
N ARG A 68 49.62 33.08 26.23
CA ARG A 68 49.54 32.23 27.44
C ARG A 68 49.34 30.76 27.08
N ILE A 69 48.41 30.47 26.17
CA ILE A 69 48.14 29.12 25.65
C ILE A 69 49.39 28.57 24.93
N TRP A 70 50.05 29.37 24.10
CA TRP A 70 51.25 28.94 23.37
C TRP A 70 52.45 28.69 24.29
N ARG A 71 52.67 29.55 25.29
CA ARG A 71 53.68 29.30 26.34
C ARG A 71 53.39 28.01 27.10
N GLY A 72 52.14 27.80 27.53
CA GLY A 72 51.71 26.57 28.21
C GLY A 72 51.84 25.32 27.33
N HIS A 73 51.49 25.41 26.05
CA HIS A 73 51.68 24.33 25.07
C HIS A 73 53.16 24.01 24.87
N ARG A 74 54.02 25.03 24.71
CA ARG A 74 55.48 24.86 24.58
C ARG A 74 56.07 24.17 25.83
N SER A 75 55.76 24.64 27.03
CA SER A 75 56.24 24.02 28.28
C SER A 75 55.78 22.57 28.42
N ARG A 76 54.51 22.26 28.10
CA ARG A 76 54.01 20.87 28.11
C ARG A 76 54.70 19.99 27.07
N ARG A 77 55.01 20.53 25.89
CA ARG A 77 55.75 19.81 24.84
C ARG A 77 57.18 19.51 25.27
N THR A 78 57.92 20.52 25.75
CA THR A 78 59.28 20.34 26.27
C THR A 78 59.31 19.29 27.39
N LEU A 79 58.38 19.36 28.36
CA LEU A 79 58.31 18.36 29.43
C LEU A 79 57.94 16.95 28.93
N LYS A 80 57.08 16.82 27.92
CA LYS A 80 56.84 15.51 27.27
C LYS A 80 58.09 14.98 26.58
N ASP A 81 58.84 15.83 25.89
CA ASP A 81 60.05 15.46 25.15
C ASP A 81 61.18 15.05 26.12
N GLU A 82 61.37 15.75 27.24
CA GLU A 82 62.26 15.35 28.35
C GLU A 82 61.89 13.97 28.92
N ARG A 83 60.59 13.70 29.11
CA ARG A 83 60.12 12.41 29.63
C ARG A 83 60.24 11.27 28.61
N ARG A 84 60.15 11.56 27.31
CA ARG A 84 60.50 10.60 26.24
C ARG A 84 61.98 10.26 26.25
N GLN A 85 62.86 11.26 26.43
CA GLN A 85 64.31 11.03 26.53
C GLN A 85 64.68 10.19 27.76
N ALA A 86 64.04 10.43 28.90
CA ALA A 86 64.21 9.59 30.09
C ALA A 86 63.76 8.13 29.85
N LEU A 87 62.64 7.93 29.15
CA LEU A 87 62.18 6.60 28.75
C LEU A 87 63.13 5.93 27.74
N ASP A 88 63.64 6.66 26.75
CA ASP A 88 64.60 6.13 25.77
C ASP A 88 65.93 5.74 26.43
N ALA A 89 66.39 6.49 27.44
CA ALA A 89 67.60 6.17 28.22
C ALA A 89 67.41 4.88 29.03
N LEU A 90 66.26 4.73 29.71
CA LEU A 90 65.89 3.54 30.49
C LEU A 90 65.80 2.26 29.63
N TYR A 91 65.44 2.39 28.34
CA TYR A 91 65.46 1.31 27.36
C TYR A 91 66.77 1.19 26.56
N GLY A 92 67.73 2.10 26.77
CA GLY A 92 69.05 2.08 26.13
C GLY A 92 70.15 1.47 27.00
N ASP A 93 69.93 1.37 28.32
CA ASP A 93 70.89 0.80 29.25
C ASP A 93 70.80 -0.74 29.29
N ILE A 94 71.88 -1.40 28.84
CA ILE A 94 72.02 -2.85 28.77
C ILE A 94 72.15 -3.46 30.19
N SER A 95 72.43 -2.65 31.22
CA SER A 95 72.71 -3.11 32.59
C SER A 95 71.47 -3.35 33.48
N HIS A 96 70.25 -3.13 32.99
CA HIS A 96 69.00 -3.48 33.68
C HIS A 96 68.45 -4.84 33.20
N PRO A 97 68.78 -5.99 33.83
CA PRO A 97 68.30 -7.31 33.40
C PRO A 97 66.86 -7.64 33.85
N ASP A 98 66.32 -6.98 34.88
CA ASP A 98 64.98 -7.26 35.41
C ASP A 98 63.91 -6.41 34.73
N SER A 99 63.16 -7.03 33.81
CA SER A 99 62.03 -6.43 33.10
C SER A 99 60.91 -5.94 34.04
N ARG A 100 60.75 -6.55 35.22
CA ARG A 100 59.74 -6.12 36.22
C ARG A 100 60.13 -4.80 36.86
N ALA A 101 61.39 -4.64 37.26
CA ALA A 101 61.90 -3.37 37.77
C ALA A 101 61.85 -2.28 36.70
N ARG A 102 62.26 -2.59 35.46
CA ARG A 102 62.22 -1.64 34.33
C ARG A 102 60.80 -1.15 34.03
N ALA A 103 59.82 -2.06 33.98
CA ALA A 103 58.42 -1.70 33.75
C ALA A 103 57.82 -0.85 34.90
N ALA A 104 58.24 -1.06 36.16
CA ALA A 104 57.78 -0.26 37.29
C ALA A 104 58.17 1.23 37.15
N GLU A 105 59.42 1.48 36.73
CA GLU A 105 59.94 2.83 36.51
C GLU A 105 59.45 3.47 35.20
N ALA A 106 59.22 2.66 34.15
CA ALA A 106 58.68 3.11 32.88
C ALA A 106 57.20 3.55 32.95
N LEU A 107 56.35 2.87 33.74
CA LEU A 107 54.91 3.12 33.81
C LEU A 107 54.52 4.62 34.00
N PRO A 108 55.05 5.38 34.98
CA PRO A 108 54.71 6.79 35.14
C PRO A 108 55.20 7.68 33.98
N LEU A 109 56.31 7.32 33.31
CA LEU A 109 56.80 8.03 32.13
C LEU A 109 55.88 7.78 30.92
N VAL A 110 55.51 6.51 30.69
CA VAL A 110 54.60 6.06 29.62
C VAL A 110 53.25 6.76 29.68
N VAL A 111 52.61 6.75 30.86
CA VAL A 111 51.26 7.31 31.10
C VAL A 111 51.18 8.82 30.82
N VAL A 112 52.26 9.56 31.08
CA VAL A 112 52.30 11.03 30.99
C VAL A 112 52.84 11.52 29.63
N ALA A 113 53.87 10.88 29.10
CA ALA A 113 54.61 11.39 27.94
C ALA A 113 53.99 10.99 26.60
N LEU A 114 53.62 9.71 26.43
CA LEU A 114 53.36 9.15 25.11
C LEU A 114 52.07 9.67 24.46
N ASP A 115 52.08 9.67 23.13
CA ASP A 115 50.95 9.96 22.25
C ASP A 115 50.99 8.99 21.05
N PRO A 116 50.09 7.98 20.98
CA PRO A 116 50.13 6.93 19.94
C PRO A 116 50.00 7.44 18.50
N ARG A 117 49.59 8.70 18.31
CA ARG A 117 49.59 9.37 17.00
C ARG A 117 51.01 9.59 16.44
N ILE A 118 52.04 9.48 17.27
CA ILE A 118 53.44 9.65 16.89
C ILE A 118 54.06 8.26 16.69
N PRO A 119 54.57 7.91 15.48
CA PRO A 119 55.13 6.58 15.21
C PRO A 119 56.25 6.15 16.16
N ALA A 120 57.11 7.08 16.61
CA ALA A 120 58.16 6.78 17.58
C ALA A 120 57.61 6.44 18.98
N ASP A 121 56.48 7.02 19.39
CA ASP A 121 55.84 6.70 20.67
C ASP A 121 55.13 5.35 20.63
N ARG A 122 54.67 4.90 19.45
CA ARG A 122 54.19 3.52 19.25
C ARG A 122 55.29 2.49 19.56
N ILE A 123 56.50 2.67 18.99
CA ILE A 123 57.65 1.79 19.25
C ILE A 123 58.02 1.77 20.75
N ARG A 124 57.94 2.91 21.44
CA ARG A 124 58.19 2.99 22.90
C ARG A 124 57.13 2.23 23.70
N LEU A 125 55.85 2.36 23.34
CA LEU A 125 54.75 1.68 24.02
C LEU A 125 54.83 0.16 23.84
N ASP A 126 55.20 -0.31 22.64
CA ASP A 126 55.39 -1.73 22.37
C ASP A 126 56.56 -2.34 23.18
N ARG A 127 57.71 -1.64 23.29
CA ARG A 127 58.81 -2.06 24.18
C ARG A 127 58.35 -2.22 25.63
N PHE A 128 57.58 -1.26 26.13
CA PHE A 128 57.00 -1.32 27.47
C PHE A 128 56.02 -2.49 27.64
N ALA A 129 55.19 -2.76 26.63
CA ALA A 129 54.25 -3.87 26.64
C ALA A 129 54.96 -5.25 26.64
N ARG A 130 56.11 -5.37 25.96
CA ARG A 130 56.97 -6.57 26.03
C ARG A 130 57.60 -6.79 27.41
N ASP A 131 58.01 -5.74 28.13
CA ASP A 131 58.50 -5.89 29.51
C ASP A 131 57.38 -6.30 30.49
N LEU A 132 56.14 -5.82 30.27
CA LEU A 132 54.96 -6.28 31.01
C LEU A 132 54.68 -7.77 30.77
N LEU A 133 54.80 -8.23 29.52
CA LEU A 133 54.69 -9.65 29.18
C LEU A 133 55.74 -10.51 29.91
N GLN A 134 57.01 -10.09 29.88
CA GLN A 134 58.10 -10.81 30.55
C GLN A 134 58.02 -10.82 32.08
N SER A 135 57.12 -10.02 32.67
CA SER A 135 56.89 -9.91 34.12
C SER A 135 55.49 -10.38 34.55
N ASP A 136 54.86 -11.25 33.74
CA ASP A 136 53.52 -11.84 33.90
C ASP A 136 52.42 -10.79 34.19
N CYS A 137 52.58 -9.57 33.67
CA CYS A 137 51.75 -8.39 33.96
C CYS A 137 51.54 -8.11 35.47
N SER A 138 52.46 -8.56 36.34
CA SER A 138 52.34 -8.46 37.80
C SER A 138 52.15 -7.04 38.34
N LEU A 139 52.65 -6.03 37.63
CA LEU A 139 52.47 -4.59 37.93
C LEU A 139 51.03 -4.08 37.77
N VAL A 140 50.28 -4.70 36.86
CA VAL A 140 48.87 -4.41 36.58
C VAL A 140 47.98 -5.15 37.57
N LYS A 141 48.29 -6.43 37.83
CA LYS A 141 47.43 -7.36 38.59
C LYS A 141 47.24 -6.98 40.07
N SER A 142 48.12 -6.19 40.67
CA SER A 142 48.05 -5.81 42.09
C SER A 142 47.70 -4.33 42.32
N GLU A 143 46.82 -4.06 43.30
CA GLU A 143 46.52 -2.71 43.77
C GLU A 143 47.68 -2.01 44.48
N ALA A 144 48.61 -2.78 45.06
CA ALA A 144 49.77 -2.23 45.74
C ALA A 144 50.81 -1.61 44.78
N THR A 145 50.76 -1.94 43.48
CA THR A 145 51.80 -1.58 42.50
C THR A 145 51.41 -0.48 41.51
N SER A 146 50.11 -0.21 41.32
CA SER A 146 49.65 0.82 40.37
C SER A 146 48.26 1.38 40.71
N HIS A 147 48.10 2.69 40.54
CA HIS A 147 46.83 3.37 40.80
C HIS A 147 45.86 3.27 39.61
N ASN A 148 44.55 3.16 39.88
CA ASN A 148 43.52 3.00 38.86
C ASN A 148 43.51 4.13 37.80
N SER A 149 43.95 5.35 38.15
CA SER A 149 44.11 6.46 37.18
C SER A 149 45.23 6.24 36.16
N GLN A 150 46.33 5.58 36.58
CA GLN A 150 47.43 5.20 35.69
C GLN A 150 46.98 4.05 34.76
N ILE A 151 46.30 3.04 35.31
CA ILE A 151 45.75 1.91 34.53
C ILE A 151 44.70 2.38 33.53
N LYS A 152 43.78 3.28 33.92
CA LYS A 152 42.80 3.90 33.00
C LYS A 152 43.46 4.63 31.83
N ARG A 153 44.52 5.42 32.10
CA ARG A 153 45.26 6.12 31.04
C ARG A 153 46.09 5.16 30.18
N LEU A 154 46.70 4.13 30.76
CA LEU A 154 47.41 3.07 30.04
C LEU A 154 46.47 2.30 29.11
N THR A 155 45.27 1.95 29.58
CA THR A 155 44.21 1.30 28.78
C THR A 155 43.85 2.18 27.58
N SER A 156 43.65 3.50 27.77
CA SER A 156 43.39 4.42 26.65
C SER A 156 44.57 4.52 25.68
N LEU A 157 45.82 4.41 26.15
CA LEU A 157 47.02 4.44 25.30
C LEU A 157 47.16 3.15 24.48
N PHE A 158 46.89 1.98 25.07
CA PHE A 158 46.85 0.70 24.35
C PHE A 158 45.75 0.71 23.28
N LEU A 159 44.53 1.16 23.60
CA LEU A 159 43.45 1.26 22.62
C LEU A 159 43.73 2.27 21.49
N GLU A 160 44.33 3.42 21.82
CA GLU A 160 44.77 4.40 20.82
C GLU A 160 45.91 3.86 19.93
N PHE A 161 46.81 3.02 20.45
CA PHE A 161 47.81 2.31 19.64
C PHE A 161 47.18 1.29 18.71
N LEU A 162 46.29 0.45 19.24
CA LEU A 162 45.61 -0.61 18.50
C LEU A 162 44.82 -0.03 17.32
N GLN A 163 44.13 1.10 17.51
CA GLN A 163 43.42 1.80 16.44
C GLN A 163 44.35 2.26 15.28
N PHE A 164 45.63 2.51 15.52
CA PHE A 164 46.60 2.87 14.48
C PHE A 164 47.37 1.68 13.90
N THR A 165 47.10 0.44 14.34
CA THR A 165 47.84 -0.77 13.95
C THR A 165 46.90 -1.91 13.51
N VAL A 166 45.69 -1.58 13.05
CA VAL A 166 44.67 -2.53 12.57
C VAL A 166 45.10 -3.26 11.29
N ASP A 167 45.83 -2.56 10.41
CA ASP A 167 46.34 -3.08 9.14
C ASP A 167 47.72 -3.78 9.26
N ASP A 168 48.35 -3.71 10.44
CA ASP A 168 49.68 -4.28 10.73
C ASP A 168 49.55 -5.73 11.30
N GLU A 169 50.69 -6.39 11.56
CA GLU A 169 50.71 -7.70 12.26
C GLU A 169 50.04 -7.63 13.64
N PHE A 170 49.30 -8.69 14.01
CA PHE A 170 48.50 -8.71 15.25
C PHE A 170 49.37 -8.50 16.50
N PRO A 171 49.20 -7.39 17.25
CA PRO A 171 50.13 -7.00 18.31
C PRO A 171 49.85 -7.75 19.62
N LYS A 172 50.26 -9.04 19.67
CA LYS A 172 50.20 -9.90 20.86
C LYS A 172 50.83 -9.23 22.09
N SER A 173 51.86 -8.40 21.88
CA SER A 173 52.54 -7.60 22.91
C SER A 173 51.60 -6.71 23.73
N ILE A 174 50.52 -6.21 23.12
CA ILE A 174 49.58 -5.26 23.76
C ILE A 174 48.23 -5.94 24.07
N PHE A 175 47.78 -6.89 23.26
CA PHE A 175 46.53 -7.61 23.52
C PHE A 175 46.58 -8.42 24.83
N VAL A 176 47.70 -9.06 25.17
CA VAL A 176 47.82 -9.86 26.42
C VAL A 176 47.82 -8.98 27.68
N PRO A 177 48.62 -7.89 27.79
CA PRO A 177 48.47 -6.96 28.91
C PRO A 177 47.07 -6.32 28.98
N LEU A 178 46.42 -6.08 27.85
CA LEU A 178 45.06 -5.53 27.81
C LEU A 178 44.01 -6.52 28.34
N THR A 179 44.07 -7.80 27.98
CA THR A 179 43.18 -8.83 28.54
C THR A 179 43.44 -9.02 30.04
N ASP A 180 44.70 -9.01 30.50
CA ASP A 180 45.04 -9.05 31.92
C ASP A 180 44.50 -7.84 32.72
N ILE A 181 44.50 -6.63 32.14
CA ILE A 181 43.83 -5.44 32.72
C ILE A 181 42.32 -5.71 32.88
N LEU A 182 41.67 -6.24 31.84
CA LEU A 182 40.22 -6.50 31.83
C LEU A 182 39.82 -7.60 32.82
N CYS A 183 40.67 -8.63 32.99
CA CYS A 183 40.48 -9.70 33.98
C CYS A 183 40.60 -9.20 35.43
N THR A 184 41.60 -8.36 35.72
CA THR A 184 42.01 -8.09 37.11
C THR A 184 41.67 -6.69 37.64
N ARG A 185 41.46 -5.69 36.77
CA ARG A 185 41.27 -4.28 37.14
C ARG A 185 40.10 -3.63 36.38
N PHE A 186 38.99 -4.37 36.23
CA PHE A 186 37.84 -4.00 35.40
C PHE A 186 37.32 -2.56 35.63
N GLU A 187 37.20 -2.11 36.89
CA GLU A 187 36.73 -0.75 37.22
C GLU A 187 37.56 0.36 36.57
N ALA A 188 38.88 0.18 36.44
CA ALA A 188 39.76 1.15 35.80
C ALA A 188 39.59 1.18 34.26
N ALA A 189 39.11 0.08 33.67
CA ALA A 189 38.90 -0.08 32.24
C ALA A 189 37.47 0.22 31.77
N GLN A 190 36.49 0.25 32.68
CA GLN A 190 35.06 0.36 32.40
C GLN A 190 34.68 1.57 31.51
N ASP A 191 35.31 2.73 31.73
CA ASP A 191 35.10 3.94 30.91
C ASP A 191 35.66 3.83 29.47
N SER A 192 36.52 2.85 29.21
CA SER A 192 37.17 2.63 27.90
C SER A 192 36.46 1.56 27.05
N LEU A 193 35.42 0.89 27.58
CA LEU A 193 34.75 -0.23 26.91
C LEU A 193 34.17 0.13 25.53
N ASP A 194 33.62 1.34 25.36
CA ASP A 194 33.08 1.79 24.06
C ASP A 194 34.19 1.96 23.00
N LYS A 195 35.42 2.27 23.41
CA LYS A 195 36.60 2.29 22.51
C LYS A 195 37.13 0.88 22.28
N LEU A 196 37.20 0.05 23.33
CA LEU A 196 37.65 -1.35 23.27
C LEU A 196 36.85 -2.13 22.22
N TYR A 197 35.53 -2.16 22.35
CA TYR A 197 34.66 -2.87 21.42
C TYR A 197 34.70 -2.30 20.00
N LYS A 198 34.98 -1.00 19.83
CA LYS A 198 35.19 -0.42 18.49
C LYS A 198 36.42 -0.97 17.81
N VAL A 199 37.56 -0.91 18.50
CA VAL A 199 38.85 -1.35 17.97
C VAL A 199 38.90 -2.87 17.79
N ILE A 200 38.34 -3.66 18.72
CA ILE A 200 38.26 -5.13 18.55
C ILE A 200 37.45 -5.49 17.30
N GLY A 201 36.34 -4.80 17.04
CA GLY A 201 35.54 -5.01 15.82
C GLY A 201 36.31 -4.72 14.52
N GLU A 202 37.16 -3.68 14.53
CA GLU A 202 38.06 -3.37 13.41
C GLU A 202 39.06 -4.52 13.15
N TYR A 203 39.67 -5.10 14.20
CA TYR A 203 40.51 -6.30 14.08
C TYR A 203 39.71 -7.54 13.64
N CYS A 204 38.47 -7.73 14.10
CA CYS A 204 37.62 -8.86 13.70
C CYS A 204 37.20 -8.82 12.22
N ARG A 205 37.29 -7.66 11.55
CA ARG A 205 37.12 -7.52 10.09
C ARG A 205 38.38 -7.91 9.31
N ASN A 206 39.56 -7.84 9.91
CA ASN A 206 40.81 -8.09 9.21
C ASN A 206 41.02 -9.60 8.97
N LYS A 207 40.66 -10.05 7.76
CA LYS A 207 40.73 -11.47 7.31
C LYS A 207 42.16 -12.05 7.22
N SER A 208 43.20 -11.28 7.52
CA SER A 208 44.58 -11.78 7.58
C SER A 208 44.89 -12.53 8.88
N ILE A 209 44.09 -12.35 9.94
CA ILE A 209 44.34 -12.91 11.27
C ILE A 209 43.80 -14.34 11.36
N ASN A 210 44.64 -15.33 11.02
CA ASN A 210 44.27 -16.76 11.04
C ASN A 210 44.98 -17.59 12.14
N GLU A 211 45.83 -16.98 12.97
CA GLU A 211 46.50 -17.70 14.06
C GLU A 211 45.55 -18.01 15.22
N ALA A 212 45.46 -19.28 15.62
CA ALA A 212 44.56 -19.75 16.69
C ALA A 212 44.79 -19.04 18.05
N GLU A 213 46.04 -18.69 18.39
CA GLU A 213 46.37 -17.91 19.58
C GLU A 213 45.85 -16.47 19.51
N SER A 214 45.93 -15.84 18.33
CA SER A 214 45.48 -14.47 18.11
C SER A 214 43.94 -14.38 18.14
N LEU A 215 43.28 -15.40 17.57
CA LEU A 215 41.83 -15.57 17.64
C LEU A 215 41.33 -15.79 19.09
N SER A 216 42.01 -16.63 19.88
CA SER A 216 41.61 -16.87 21.28
C SER A 216 41.84 -15.65 22.19
N LEU A 217 42.88 -14.85 21.93
CA LEU A 217 43.07 -13.56 22.63
C LEU A 217 41.99 -12.53 22.28
N LEU A 218 41.55 -12.47 21.02
CA LEU A 218 40.41 -11.63 20.60
C LEU A 218 39.11 -12.10 21.27
N GLU A 219 38.85 -13.42 21.28
CA GLU A 219 37.68 -14.02 21.94
C GLU A 219 37.66 -13.70 23.46
N GLN A 220 38.80 -13.85 24.14
CA GLN A 220 38.95 -13.48 25.55
C GLN A 220 38.71 -11.98 25.78
N ALA A 221 39.25 -11.10 24.93
CA ALA A 221 39.06 -9.66 25.04
C ALA A 221 37.59 -9.21 24.87
N ILE A 222 36.78 -9.98 24.13
CA ILE A 222 35.33 -9.76 23.98
C ILE A 222 34.56 -10.24 25.20
N LEU A 223 34.87 -11.45 25.69
CA LEU A 223 34.07 -12.19 26.67
C LEU A 223 34.40 -11.86 28.13
N VAL A 224 35.67 -11.61 28.47
CA VAL A 224 36.09 -11.29 29.86
C VAL A 224 35.33 -10.08 30.43
N PRO A 225 35.10 -8.97 29.69
CA PRO A 225 34.27 -7.87 30.17
C PRO A 225 32.81 -8.24 30.46
N LEU A 226 32.27 -9.26 29.78
CA LEU A 226 30.87 -9.68 29.85
C LEU A 226 30.60 -10.68 31.00
N SER A 227 31.64 -11.33 31.54
CA SER A 227 31.52 -12.29 32.66
C SER A 227 31.71 -11.68 34.05
N GLN A 228 31.93 -10.36 34.17
CA GLN A 228 32.13 -9.66 35.44
C GLN A 228 30.81 -9.28 36.10
N GLU A 229 30.74 -9.23 37.43
CA GLU A 229 29.51 -8.89 38.19
C GLU A 229 28.96 -7.48 37.89
N THR A 230 29.82 -6.55 37.47
CA THR A 230 29.43 -5.20 37.00
C THR A 230 29.18 -5.13 35.48
N GLY A 231 28.89 -6.29 34.87
CA GLY A 231 28.81 -6.53 33.44
C GLY A 231 27.80 -5.67 32.66
N GLN A 232 26.77 -5.10 33.30
CA GLN A 232 25.74 -4.32 32.60
C GLN A 232 26.32 -3.19 31.73
N ARG A 233 27.43 -2.55 32.12
CA ARG A 233 28.10 -1.53 31.28
C ARG A 233 28.84 -2.13 30.08
N ALA A 234 29.41 -3.32 30.24
CA ALA A 234 30.03 -4.08 29.15
C ALA A 234 28.98 -4.61 28.18
N THR A 235 27.86 -5.17 28.66
CA THR A 235 26.75 -5.62 27.80
C THR A 235 26.17 -4.47 26.98
N ASN A 236 26.01 -3.28 27.58
CA ASN A 236 25.64 -2.06 26.84
C ASN A 236 26.70 -1.66 25.78
N ALA A 237 27.99 -1.71 26.10
CA ALA A 237 29.06 -1.35 25.16
C ALA A 237 29.17 -2.37 24.00
N PHE A 238 29.07 -3.67 24.29
CA PHE A 238 29.04 -4.75 23.32
C PHE A 238 27.87 -4.57 22.34
N ALA A 239 26.65 -4.38 22.86
CA ALA A 239 25.45 -4.19 22.06
C ALA A 239 25.51 -2.93 21.16
N LEU A 240 26.10 -1.83 21.64
CA LEU A 240 26.03 -0.53 20.97
C LEU A 240 27.33 -0.11 20.24
N CYS A 241 28.43 -0.84 20.38
CA CYS A 241 29.72 -0.53 19.76
C CYS A 241 30.41 -1.70 19.04
N PHE A 242 30.10 -2.96 19.39
CA PHE A 242 30.61 -4.15 18.69
C PHE A 242 29.62 -4.64 17.62
N LEU A 243 28.42 -5.08 18.03
CA LEU A 243 27.41 -5.66 17.14
C LEU A 243 26.96 -4.76 15.95
N PRO A 244 26.98 -3.42 16.03
CA PRO A 244 26.63 -2.57 14.88
C PRO A 244 27.69 -2.48 13.76
N GLN A 245 28.82 -3.18 13.87
CA GLN A 245 29.89 -3.10 12.88
C GLN A 245 29.72 -4.10 11.72
N PRO A 246 30.12 -3.74 10.48
CA PRO A 246 30.14 -4.67 9.35
C PRO A 246 31.23 -5.75 9.41
N ASP A 247 30.93 -6.90 8.82
CA ASP A 247 31.85 -7.98 8.43
C ASP A 247 32.73 -8.52 9.58
N LEU A 248 32.11 -8.94 10.68
CA LEU A 248 32.79 -9.46 11.88
C LEU A 248 33.13 -10.94 11.72
N ALA A 249 34.04 -11.28 10.81
CA ALA A 249 34.34 -12.66 10.41
C ALA A 249 34.59 -13.65 11.56
N LEU A 250 35.29 -13.23 12.63
CA LEU A 250 35.53 -14.03 13.84
C LEU A 250 34.24 -14.38 14.59
N PHE A 251 33.32 -13.42 14.67
CA PHE A 251 32.03 -13.56 15.32
C PHE A 251 31.05 -14.36 14.46
N GLU A 252 30.91 -13.99 13.19
CA GLU A 252 30.02 -14.63 12.21
C GLU A 252 30.34 -16.12 12.02
N GLY A 253 31.62 -16.51 12.11
CA GLY A 253 32.03 -17.92 12.05
C GLY A 253 31.78 -18.74 13.32
N ASN A 254 31.64 -18.10 14.49
CA ASN A 254 31.60 -18.76 15.81
C ASN A 254 30.41 -18.32 16.68
N VAL A 255 29.31 -17.86 16.07
CA VAL A 255 28.17 -17.25 16.79
C VAL A 255 27.64 -18.13 17.94
N SER A 256 27.64 -19.45 17.78
CA SER A 256 27.19 -20.40 18.80
C SER A 256 28.03 -20.38 20.09
N ALA A 257 29.35 -20.19 19.99
CA ALA A 257 30.24 -20.10 21.15
C ALA A 257 30.03 -18.78 21.92
N PHE A 258 29.84 -17.66 21.21
CA PHE A 258 29.46 -16.38 21.82
C PHE A 258 28.07 -16.47 22.45
N ALA A 259 27.10 -17.04 21.74
CA ALA A 259 25.73 -17.18 22.21
C ALA A 259 25.64 -17.96 23.53
N GLN A 260 26.43 -19.02 23.74
CA GLN A 260 26.44 -19.75 25.02
C GLN A 260 26.91 -18.91 26.20
N ARG A 261 27.79 -17.92 25.99
CA ARG A 261 28.49 -17.19 27.07
C ARG A 261 27.95 -15.79 27.38
N VAL A 262 27.13 -15.20 26.51
CA VAL A 262 26.61 -13.82 26.71
C VAL A 262 25.12 -13.83 27.07
N ASN A 263 24.72 -13.06 28.10
CA ASN A 263 23.32 -12.97 28.51
C ASN A 263 22.46 -12.21 27.49
N THR A 264 21.63 -12.93 26.73
CA THR A 264 20.74 -12.35 25.71
C THR A 264 19.66 -11.43 26.29
N GLU A 265 19.22 -11.62 27.54
CA GLU A 265 18.21 -10.74 28.15
C GLU A 265 18.78 -9.35 28.45
N GLU A 266 20.03 -9.28 28.93
CA GLU A 266 20.71 -8.01 29.18
C GLU A 266 21.02 -7.26 27.88
N ILE A 267 21.43 -7.96 26.81
CA ILE A 267 21.56 -7.34 25.47
C ILE A 267 20.21 -6.78 25.03
N SER A 268 19.13 -7.55 25.21
CA SER A 268 17.79 -7.13 24.84
C SER A 268 17.36 -5.87 25.60
N ALA A 269 17.58 -5.83 26.91
CA ALA A 269 17.33 -4.64 27.74
C ALA A 269 18.21 -3.44 27.34
N ALA A 270 19.48 -3.66 27.00
CA ALA A 270 20.40 -2.65 26.50
C ALA A 270 19.90 -2.01 25.18
N ILE A 271 19.48 -2.84 24.22
CA ILE A 271 18.92 -2.39 22.93
C ILE A 271 17.63 -1.61 23.14
N VAL A 272 16.66 -2.15 23.91
CA VAL A 272 15.38 -1.47 24.20
C VAL A 272 15.63 -0.10 24.83
N LYS A 273 16.54 -0.01 25.81
CA LYS A 273 16.93 1.25 26.46
C LYS A 273 17.60 2.22 25.48
N ALA A 274 18.53 1.74 24.66
CA ALA A 274 19.23 2.58 23.69
C ALA A 274 18.28 3.22 22.68
N TYR A 275 17.36 2.43 22.12
CA TYR A 275 16.33 2.91 21.20
C TYR A 275 15.39 3.92 21.87
N ALA A 276 14.97 3.69 23.11
CA ALA A 276 14.18 4.66 23.88
C ALA A 276 14.93 5.98 24.15
N THR A 277 16.25 5.95 24.32
CA THR A 277 17.10 7.15 24.49
C THR A 277 17.49 7.86 23.18
N GLY A 278 16.98 7.40 22.03
CA GLY A 278 17.25 8.05 20.73
C GLY A 278 18.58 7.66 20.07
N TRP A 279 19.31 6.66 20.58
CA TRP A 279 20.58 6.19 19.98
C TRP A 279 20.43 5.82 18.50
N ALA A 280 19.31 5.17 18.14
CA ALA A 280 19.02 4.74 16.77
C ALA A 280 18.95 5.90 15.76
N SER A 281 18.53 7.09 16.18
CA SER A 281 18.46 8.29 15.34
C SER A 281 19.84 8.89 15.04
N ALA A 282 20.82 8.68 15.94
CA ALA A 282 22.19 9.17 15.78
C ALA A 282 23.06 8.23 14.91
N GLN A 283 22.61 7.01 14.63
CA GLN A 283 23.39 5.98 13.93
C GLN A 283 23.02 5.83 12.47
N SER A 284 24.02 5.42 11.67
CA SER A 284 23.81 5.08 10.27
C SER A 284 22.79 3.94 10.13
N LYS A 285 22.08 3.91 8.99
CA LYS A 285 21.09 2.86 8.70
C LYS A 285 21.74 1.49 8.56
N GLU A 286 22.95 1.46 7.99
CA GLU A 286 23.77 0.27 7.83
C GLU A 286 24.19 -0.33 9.18
N ALA A 287 24.67 0.48 10.12
CA ALA A 287 25.04 -0.01 11.46
C ALA A 287 23.85 -0.63 12.22
N ARG A 288 22.64 -0.11 12.00
CA ARG A 288 21.40 -0.69 12.54
C ARG A 288 21.01 -2.02 11.88
N LEU A 289 21.25 -2.19 10.57
CA LEU A 289 21.05 -3.47 9.89
C LEU A 289 22.02 -4.55 10.40
N TRP A 290 23.29 -4.20 10.60
CA TRP A 290 24.28 -5.12 11.18
C TRP A 290 23.98 -5.48 12.64
N LEU A 291 23.56 -4.50 13.46
CA LEU A 291 23.08 -4.78 14.82
C LEU A 291 21.93 -5.80 14.83
N LEU A 292 20.93 -5.61 13.96
CA LEU A 292 19.81 -6.52 13.82
C LEU A 292 20.28 -7.93 13.40
N ALA A 293 21.08 -8.05 12.35
CA ALA A 293 21.58 -9.33 11.83
C ALA A 293 22.37 -10.11 12.88
N HIS A 294 23.31 -9.46 13.57
CA HIS A 294 24.11 -10.09 14.63
C HIS A 294 23.27 -10.46 15.86
N PHE A 295 22.26 -9.65 16.20
CA PHE A 295 21.35 -9.96 17.32
C PHE A 295 20.43 -11.16 17.01
N ILE A 296 19.92 -11.28 15.78
CA ILE A 296 19.19 -12.47 15.31
C ILE A 296 20.09 -13.71 15.38
N ALA A 297 21.32 -13.62 14.87
CA ALA A 297 22.24 -14.76 14.86
C ALA A 297 22.55 -15.29 16.28
N LEU A 298 22.67 -14.41 17.28
CA LEU A 298 22.82 -14.79 18.69
C LEU A 298 21.58 -15.51 19.25
N GLY A 299 20.38 -15.07 18.87
CA GLY A 299 19.13 -15.70 19.28
C GLY A 299 18.95 -17.09 18.68
N ASN A 300 19.06 -17.21 17.35
CA ASN A 300 18.91 -18.47 16.61
C ASN A 300 19.90 -19.56 17.07
N SER A 301 21.07 -19.15 17.58
CA SER A 301 22.08 -20.05 18.15
C SER A 301 21.70 -20.64 19.51
N ARG A 302 20.74 -20.06 20.24
CA ARG A 302 20.21 -20.52 21.54
C ARG A 302 18.93 -21.35 21.40
N LYS A 303 18.92 -22.39 20.54
CA LYS A 303 17.71 -23.17 20.25
C LYS A 303 16.98 -23.76 21.48
N ASN A 304 17.67 -23.95 22.62
CA ASN A 304 17.15 -24.64 23.81
C ASN A 304 16.82 -23.71 25.02
N VAL A 305 16.86 -22.39 24.89
CA VAL A 305 16.50 -21.45 25.98
C VAL A 305 15.24 -20.68 25.57
N SER A 306 14.27 -20.54 26.48
CA SER A 306 13.05 -19.78 26.23
C SER A 306 13.39 -18.34 25.81
N PRO A 307 12.86 -17.84 24.67
CA PRO A 307 13.05 -16.46 24.28
C PRO A 307 12.21 -15.60 25.24
N ALA A 308 12.89 -14.98 26.20
CA ALA A 308 12.24 -14.06 27.12
C ALA A 308 11.49 -12.95 26.35
N PRO A 309 10.36 -12.42 26.87
CA PRO A 309 9.62 -11.33 26.23
C PRO A 309 10.50 -10.11 25.88
N SER A 310 11.61 -9.91 26.62
CA SER A 310 12.63 -8.91 26.33
C SER A 310 13.29 -9.07 24.94
N TYR A 311 13.60 -10.30 24.52
CA TYR A 311 14.23 -10.59 23.21
C TYR A 311 13.31 -10.23 22.05
N LEU A 312 12.05 -10.68 22.12
CA LEU A 312 11.05 -10.38 21.08
C LEU A 312 10.76 -8.87 21.04
N ASN A 313 10.68 -8.18 22.18
CA ASN A 313 10.54 -6.72 22.21
C ASN A 313 11.75 -6.00 21.58
N ALA A 314 12.98 -6.48 21.81
CA ALA A 314 14.18 -5.94 21.17
C ALA A 314 14.20 -6.18 19.64
N LEU A 315 13.73 -7.34 19.15
CA LEU A 315 13.54 -7.59 17.72
C LEU A 315 12.48 -6.65 17.13
N TYR A 316 11.30 -6.57 17.76
CA TYR A 316 10.20 -5.71 17.33
C TYR A 316 10.64 -4.25 17.17
N ILE A 317 11.30 -3.67 18.18
CA ILE A 317 11.77 -2.27 18.13
C ILE A 317 12.78 -2.07 16.99
N GLN A 318 13.74 -2.98 16.80
CA GLN A 318 14.71 -2.86 15.71
C GLN A 318 14.07 -2.97 14.33
N LEU A 319 13.23 -4.00 14.10
CA LEU A 319 12.49 -4.19 12.85
C LEU A 319 11.57 -3.01 12.55
N SER A 320 10.84 -2.50 13.55
CA SER A 320 9.95 -1.33 13.40
C SER A 320 10.70 -0.04 13.06
N SER A 321 12.01 0.04 13.30
CA SER A 321 12.87 1.16 12.88
C SER A 321 13.49 0.98 11.48
N LEU A 322 13.48 -0.25 10.95
CA LEU A 322 14.19 -0.65 9.72
C LEU A 322 13.24 -1.10 8.59
N HIS A 323 11.95 -1.32 8.87
CA HIS A 323 10.95 -1.81 7.91
C HIS A 323 10.97 -1.06 6.56
N GLY A 324 11.10 0.27 6.58
CA GLY A 324 11.13 1.10 5.38
C GLY A 324 12.40 0.96 4.54
N GLU A 325 13.50 0.43 5.11
CA GLU A 325 14.69 0.04 4.34
C GLU A 325 14.57 -1.42 3.88
N LEU A 326 14.17 -2.35 4.75
CA LEU A 326 14.01 -3.78 4.42
C LEU A 326 13.06 -4.00 3.23
N LYS A 327 11.95 -3.25 3.14
CA LYS A 327 11.01 -3.28 2.01
C LYS A 327 11.67 -2.97 0.65
N LYS A 328 12.82 -2.28 0.61
CA LYS A 328 13.53 -1.93 -0.63
C LYS A 328 14.39 -3.07 -1.19
N TYR A 329 14.72 -4.08 -0.38
CA TYR A 329 15.72 -5.09 -0.72
C TYR A 329 15.15 -6.36 -1.37
N GLN A 330 13.82 -6.47 -1.55
CA GLN A 330 13.14 -7.60 -2.21
C GLN A 330 13.56 -8.99 -1.67
N ILE A 331 13.78 -9.07 -0.36
CA ILE A 331 14.20 -10.28 0.37
C ILE A 331 13.18 -11.41 0.17
N GLY A 332 13.64 -12.65 -0.06
CA GLY A 332 12.79 -13.81 -0.33
C GLY A 332 12.36 -14.03 -1.79
N GLN A 333 12.75 -13.18 -2.75
CA GLN A 333 12.60 -13.51 -4.17
C GLN A 333 13.81 -14.31 -4.67
N GLY A 334 13.60 -15.59 -4.96
CA GLY A 334 14.64 -16.56 -5.32
C GLY A 334 15.61 -16.07 -6.41
N SER A 335 16.87 -16.52 -6.33
CA SER A 335 17.98 -15.94 -7.07
C SER A 335 17.96 -16.23 -8.58
N LYS A 336 17.16 -15.49 -9.37
CA LYS A 336 17.50 -15.25 -10.78
C LYS A 336 18.85 -14.52 -10.81
N LEU A 337 19.87 -15.13 -11.41
CA LEU A 337 21.06 -14.38 -11.84
C LEU A 337 20.59 -13.34 -12.86
N PRO A 338 20.91 -12.04 -12.71
CA PRO A 338 20.58 -11.07 -13.73
C PRO A 338 21.47 -11.33 -14.96
N THR A 339 20.84 -11.71 -16.08
CA THR A 339 21.47 -11.66 -17.40
C THR A 339 21.72 -10.20 -17.79
N ASP A 340 22.91 -9.69 -17.51
CA ASP A 340 23.56 -8.49 -18.06
C ASP A 340 22.65 -7.33 -18.53
N THR A 341 21.72 -6.92 -17.68
CA THR A 341 21.02 -5.63 -17.78
C THR A 341 21.49 -4.75 -16.62
N GLY A 342 22.01 -3.55 -16.93
CA GLY A 342 22.84 -2.71 -16.04
C GLY A 342 22.20 -2.11 -14.78
N ASN A 343 21.11 -2.68 -14.27
CA ASN A 343 20.50 -2.33 -13.00
C ASN A 343 21.22 -3.07 -11.85
N SER A 344 22.30 -2.48 -11.33
CA SER A 344 22.93 -2.90 -10.08
C SER A 344 22.06 -2.54 -8.86
N LYS A 345 20.91 -3.23 -8.72
CA LYS A 345 20.14 -3.26 -7.47
C LYS A 345 21.12 -3.62 -6.34
N LYS A 346 21.30 -2.73 -5.35
CA LYS A 346 22.17 -2.99 -4.20
C LYS A 346 21.60 -4.17 -3.40
N ARG A 347 22.17 -5.36 -3.56
CA ARG A 347 21.88 -6.50 -2.67
C ARG A 347 22.42 -6.22 -1.27
N LEU A 348 21.81 -6.85 -0.27
CA LEU A 348 22.36 -6.90 1.08
C LEU A 348 23.61 -7.80 1.10
N PRO A 349 24.51 -7.64 2.09
CA PRO A 349 25.52 -8.65 2.40
C PRO A 349 24.84 -10.00 2.68
N LEU A 350 25.39 -11.09 2.13
CA LEU A 350 24.78 -12.44 2.21
C LEU A 350 24.51 -12.91 3.65
N PHE A 351 25.30 -12.45 4.62
CA PHE A 351 25.06 -12.74 6.04
C PHE A 351 23.79 -12.05 6.55
N ILE A 352 23.59 -10.77 6.22
CA ILE A 352 22.37 -10.03 6.57
C ILE A 352 21.16 -10.63 5.86
N GLU A 353 21.27 -10.95 4.57
CA GLU A 353 20.19 -11.54 3.77
C GLU A 353 19.71 -12.86 4.41
N ARG A 354 20.62 -13.82 4.64
CA ARG A 354 20.29 -15.11 5.28
C ARG A 354 19.76 -14.99 6.71
N THR A 355 20.37 -14.15 7.55
CA THR A 355 19.91 -14.00 8.94
C THR A 355 18.54 -13.35 9.01
N ILE A 356 18.24 -12.39 8.14
CA ILE A 356 16.93 -11.74 8.08
C ILE A 356 15.88 -12.69 7.45
N GLU A 357 16.24 -13.47 6.43
CA GLU A 357 15.37 -14.53 5.86
C GLU A 357 15.03 -15.62 6.89
N SER A 358 15.96 -15.98 7.78
CA SER A 358 15.71 -17.01 8.82
C SER A 358 14.57 -16.67 9.78
N LEU A 359 14.25 -15.38 9.99
CA LEU A 359 13.06 -14.97 10.76
C LEU A 359 11.74 -15.39 10.09
N VAL A 360 11.77 -15.72 8.81
CA VAL A 360 10.66 -16.17 7.99
C VAL A 360 10.88 -17.63 7.52
N GLU A 361 11.74 -18.39 8.18
CA GLU A 361 11.80 -19.86 8.03
C GLU A 361 10.70 -20.56 8.86
N LYS A 362 10.24 -21.73 8.39
CA LYS A 362 9.10 -22.46 8.96
C LYS A 362 9.33 -22.79 10.44
N ASP A 363 10.51 -23.30 10.74
CA ASP A 363 10.89 -23.75 12.07
C ASP A 363 10.95 -22.58 13.05
N GLU A 364 11.46 -21.42 12.64
CA GLU A 364 11.68 -20.30 13.56
C GLU A 364 10.37 -19.60 13.96
N ILE A 365 9.43 -19.40 13.03
CA ILE A 365 8.09 -18.88 13.40
C ILE A 365 7.37 -19.88 14.33
N SER A 366 7.47 -21.18 14.05
CA SER A 366 6.85 -22.23 14.88
C SER A 366 7.48 -22.28 16.29
N ASN A 367 8.82 -22.24 16.36
CA ASN A 367 9.59 -22.15 17.60
C ASN A 367 9.23 -20.90 18.43
N ILE A 368 9.11 -19.74 17.78
CA ILE A 368 8.74 -18.49 18.46
C ILE A 368 7.32 -18.63 19.05
N LEU A 369 6.36 -19.16 18.29
CA LEU A 369 5.00 -19.37 18.77
C LEU A 369 4.95 -20.36 19.94
N GLU A 370 5.51 -21.55 19.80
CA GLU A 370 5.52 -22.58 20.85
C GLU A 370 6.23 -22.11 22.13
N LYS A 371 7.41 -21.49 22.00
CA LYS A 371 8.20 -21.06 23.17
C LYS A 371 7.68 -19.78 23.82
N PHE A 372 7.03 -18.89 23.08
CA PHE A 372 6.38 -17.72 23.66
C PHE A 372 5.11 -18.12 24.42
N THR A 373 4.36 -19.09 23.87
CA THR A 373 3.07 -19.53 24.44
C THR A 373 3.23 -20.48 25.64
N SER A 374 4.34 -21.20 25.75
CA SER A 374 4.64 -22.01 26.96
C SER A 374 4.79 -21.19 28.25
N ASN A 375 5.06 -19.88 28.15
CA ASN A 375 5.16 -18.97 29.30
C ASN A 375 3.79 -18.46 29.82
N PHE A 376 2.68 -18.66 29.09
CA PHE A 376 1.34 -18.14 29.43
C PHE A 376 0.68 -18.79 30.67
N ALA A 377 1.40 -19.64 31.41
CA ALA A 377 0.90 -20.31 32.60
C ALA A 377 0.72 -19.38 33.84
N GLY A 378 0.90 -18.07 33.69
CA GLY A 378 0.76 -17.06 34.74
C GLY A 378 -0.23 -15.94 34.38
N ALA A 379 -1.10 -15.60 35.35
CA ALA A 379 -1.92 -14.39 35.47
C ALA A 379 -2.61 -13.82 34.20
N SER A 380 -3.96 -13.78 34.21
CA SER A 380 -4.81 -13.30 33.11
C SER A 380 -4.56 -11.88 32.57
N GLN A 381 -3.82 -11.01 33.28
CA GLN A 381 -3.39 -9.69 32.78
C GLN A 381 -2.05 -9.73 32.03
N GLU A 382 -1.18 -10.69 32.32
CA GLU A 382 0.11 -10.86 31.64
C GLU A 382 -0.12 -11.42 30.23
N GLU A 383 -1.00 -12.42 30.11
CA GLU A 383 -1.46 -13.00 28.83
C GLU A 383 -1.83 -11.94 27.77
N HIS A 384 -2.55 -10.87 28.15
CA HIS A 384 -2.99 -9.83 27.21
C HIS A 384 -1.85 -8.90 26.78
N ASN A 385 -0.89 -8.64 27.67
CA ASN A 385 0.30 -7.84 27.35
C ASN A 385 1.24 -8.61 26.42
N GLU A 386 1.38 -9.92 26.65
CA GLU A 386 2.20 -10.80 25.84
C GLU A 386 1.57 -11.06 24.46
N ALA A 387 0.27 -11.33 24.39
CA ALA A 387 -0.46 -11.44 23.12
C ALA A 387 -0.31 -10.18 22.25
N SER A 388 -0.36 -9.00 22.87
CA SER A 388 -0.14 -7.73 22.17
C SER A 388 1.29 -7.53 21.67
N LEU A 389 2.29 -7.96 22.45
CA LEU A 389 3.70 -7.92 22.07
C LEU A 389 3.98 -8.85 20.87
N LEU A 390 3.43 -10.08 20.91
CA LEU A 390 3.47 -11.02 19.79
C LEU A 390 2.78 -10.44 18.54
N ALA A 391 1.62 -9.79 18.72
CA ALA A 391 0.92 -9.11 17.64
C ALA A 391 1.73 -7.97 17.02
N ALA A 392 2.43 -7.17 17.84
CA ALA A 392 3.32 -6.12 17.38
C ALA A 392 4.45 -6.66 16.48
N TYR A 393 5.07 -7.77 16.89
CA TYR A 393 6.15 -8.42 16.16
C TYR A 393 5.66 -9.00 14.83
N ILE A 394 4.58 -9.78 14.84
CA ILE A 394 4.00 -10.39 13.63
C ILE A 394 3.58 -9.32 12.60
N LEU A 395 2.87 -8.27 13.03
CA LEU A 395 2.49 -7.17 12.14
C LEU A 395 3.72 -6.45 11.56
N THR A 396 4.83 -6.42 12.28
CA THR A 396 6.09 -5.85 11.79
C THR A 396 6.78 -6.79 10.79
N LEU A 397 6.81 -8.11 11.05
CA LEU A 397 7.30 -9.11 10.08
C LEU A 397 6.54 -9.02 8.75
N ILE A 398 5.20 -9.04 8.78
CA ILE A 398 4.36 -8.95 7.57
C ILE A 398 4.67 -7.68 6.75
N ARG A 399 5.04 -6.58 7.41
CA ARG A 399 5.44 -5.31 6.74
C ARG A 399 6.88 -5.31 6.22
N CYS A 400 7.80 -6.02 6.88
CA CYS A 400 9.17 -6.20 6.41
C CYS A 400 9.23 -7.15 5.20
N PHE A 401 8.37 -8.17 5.17
CA PHE A 401 8.36 -9.24 4.16
C PHE A 401 7.00 -9.37 3.46
N PRO A 402 6.55 -8.37 2.69
CA PRO A 402 5.24 -8.41 2.04
C PRO A 402 5.09 -9.58 1.05
N ALA A 403 6.18 -9.98 0.37
CA ALA A 403 6.20 -11.11 -0.56
C ALA A 403 5.95 -12.47 0.12
N LEU A 404 6.41 -12.64 1.37
CA LEU A 404 6.22 -13.86 2.18
C LEU A 404 5.04 -13.72 3.16
N SER A 405 4.20 -12.68 3.00
CA SER A 405 3.14 -12.40 3.97
C SER A 405 2.10 -13.51 4.05
N ASP A 406 1.82 -14.19 2.94
CA ASP A 406 0.89 -15.32 2.93
C ASP A 406 1.46 -16.60 3.55
N ASP A 407 2.79 -16.82 3.49
CA ASP A 407 3.45 -17.90 4.21
C ASP A 407 3.44 -17.64 5.73
N ILE A 408 3.71 -16.40 6.15
CA ILE A 408 3.64 -15.98 7.56
C ILE A 408 2.21 -16.20 8.09
N ARG A 409 1.19 -15.74 7.36
CA ARG A 409 -0.22 -15.93 7.73
C ARG A 409 -0.64 -17.40 7.71
N MET A 410 -0.15 -18.21 6.75
CA MET A 410 -0.42 -19.64 6.70
C MET A 410 0.14 -20.37 7.91
N ARG A 411 1.38 -20.09 8.32
CA ARG A 411 1.98 -20.69 9.52
C ARG A 411 1.26 -20.29 10.79
N LEU A 412 0.82 -19.03 10.90
CA LEU A 412 -0.02 -18.59 12.01
C LEU A 412 -1.35 -19.34 12.01
N TYR A 413 -2.02 -19.49 10.87
CA TYR A 413 -3.24 -20.29 10.75
C TYR A 413 -3.02 -21.75 11.17
N LEU A 414 -1.89 -22.38 10.81
CA LEU A 414 -1.53 -23.75 11.20
C LEU A 414 -1.13 -23.90 12.67
N ALA A 415 -0.74 -22.82 13.35
CA ALA A 415 -0.29 -22.87 14.74
C ALA A 415 -1.44 -22.92 15.77
N ASP A 416 -1.27 -23.79 16.77
CA ASP A 416 -2.10 -23.86 17.97
C ASP A 416 -1.37 -23.23 19.16
N ILE A 417 -2.10 -22.43 19.93
CA ILE A 417 -1.55 -21.64 21.05
C ILE A 417 -1.98 -22.31 22.36
N PRO A 418 -1.08 -22.92 23.15
CA PRO A 418 -1.40 -23.35 24.51
C PRO A 418 -1.90 -22.18 25.36
N SER A 419 -2.98 -22.43 26.09
CA SER A 419 -3.66 -21.51 26.99
C SER A 419 -4.23 -22.28 28.18
N GLN A 420 -4.55 -21.59 29.28
CA GLN A 420 -5.11 -22.19 30.49
C GLN A 420 -6.42 -22.97 30.24
N MET A 421 -7.14 -22.64 29.15
CA MET A 421 -8.40 -23.27 28.74
C MET A 421 -8.25 -24.37 27.65
N GLY A 422 -7.02 -24.71 27.24
CA GLY A 422 -6.72 -25.70 26.20
C GLY A 422 -5.78 -25.16 25.11
N HIS A 423 -5.79 -25.77 23.92
CA HIS A 423 -4.99 -25.34 22.77
C HIS A 423 -5.88 -24.75 21.66
N PRO A 424 -6.40 -23.51 21.80
CA PRO A 424 -7.07 -22.83 20.69
C PRO A 424 -6.11 -22.61 19.51
N ASN A 425 -6.64 -22.67 18.29
CA ASN A 425 -5.92 -22.13 17.14
C ASN A 425 -5.63 -20.63 17.32
N SER A 426 -4.57 -20.14 16.68
CA SER A 426 -4.13 -18.75 16.82
C SER A 426 -5.22 -17.72 16.54
N VAL A 427 -6.12 -18.00 15.58
CA VAL A 427 -7.20 -17.09 15.16
C VAL A 427 -8.23 -16.92 16.28
N LYS A 428 -8.67 -18.02 16.92
CA LYS A 428 -9.54 -17.97 18.10
C LYS A 428 -8.84 -17.36 19.30
N PHE A 429 -7.53 -17.58 19.47
CA PHE A 429 -6.77 -16.94 20.54
C PHE A 429 -6.76 -15.40 20.38
N PHE A 430 -6.44 -14.89 19.20
CA PHE A 430 -6.46 -13.44 18.95
C PHE A 430 -7.89 -12.85 18.92
N TRP A 431 -8.90 -13.61 18.51
CA TRP A 431 -10.31 -13.24 18.70
C TRP A 431 -10.65 -13.04 20.18
N ASN A 432 -10.34 -14.02 21.03
CA ASN A 432 -10.61 -13.95 22.47
C ASN A 432 -9.86 -12.77 23.14
N ALA A 433 -8.64 -12.48 22.69
CA ALA A 433 -7.88 -11.31 23.14
C ALA A 433 -8.52 -9.99 22.68
N MET A 434 -8.95 -9.91 21.41
CA MET A 434 -9.65 -8.73 20.85
C MET A 434 -10.99 -8.48 21.54
N ALA A 435 -11.82 -9.50 21.72
CA ALA A 435 -13.16 -9.40 22.31
C ALA A 435 -13.15 -8.91 23.78
N ARG A 436 -12.01 -9.05 24.46
CA ARG A 436 -11.78 -8.54 25.84
C ARG A 436 -11.24 -7.11 25.89
N THR A 437 -10.86 -6.51 24.77
CA THR A 437 -10.35 -5.12 24.73
C THR A 437 -11.45 -4.10 25.04
N ARG A 438 -11.08 -3.00 25.70
CA ARG A 438 -11.99 -1.89 25.99
C ARG A 438 -12.46 -1.20 24.71
N ILE A 439 -11.56 -1.08 23.73
CA ILE A 439 -11.85 -0.50 22.42
C ILE A 439 -12.93 -1.31 21.70
N PHE A 440 -12.85 -2.65 21.67
CA PHE A 440 -13.86 -3.48 21.03
C PHE A 440 -15.24 -3.29 21.65
N ALA A 441 -15.35 -3.43 22.97
CA ALA A 441 -16.62 -3.28 23.69
C ALA A 441 -17.25 -1.89 23.47
N THR A 442 -16.45 -0.82 23.54
CA THR A 442 -16.92 0.57 23.41
C THR A 442 -17.45 0.87 22.01
N ILE A 443 -16.77 0.39 20.96
CA ILE A 443 -17.16 0.63 19.57
C ILE A 443 -18.34 -0.27 19.15
N GLN A 444 -18.40 -1.51 19.65
CA GLN A 444 -19.51 -2.42 19.40
C GLN A 444 -20.85 -1.84 19.88
N SER A 445 -20.87 -1.18 21.05
CA SER A 445 -22.07 -0.55 21.62
C SER A 445 -22.34 0.89 21.14
N ASP A 446 -21.58 1.41 20.17
CA ASP A 446 -21.71 2.83 19.78
C ASP A 446 -22.95 3.10 18.91
N GLU A 447 -24.01 3.61 19.53
CA GLU A 447 -25.20 4.13 18.84
C GLU A 447 -25.13 5.64 18.55
N HIS A 448 -24.28 6.40 19.25
CA HIS A 448 -24.37 7.88 19.34
C HIS A 448 -23.09 8.67 19.05
N GLY A 449 -22.03 8.04 18.53
CA GLY A 449 -20.80 8.69 18.09
C GLY A 449 -19.62 8.63 19.07
N THR A 450 -19.68 7.78 20.11
CA THR A 450 -18.60 7.65 21.10
C THR A 450 -17.29 7.15 20.50
N THR A 451 -17.34 6.48 19.34
CA THR A 451 -16.17 6.04 18.57
C THR A 451 -15.26 7.22 18.17
N LEU A 452 -15.82 8.41 17.90
CA LEU A 452 -15.04 9.58 17.51
C LEU A 452 -14.22 10.12 18.67
N ASP A 453 -14.84 10.35 19.83
CA ASP A 453 -14.18 10.79 21.06
C ASP A 453 -13.04 9.84 21.46
N LEU A 454 -13.27 8.53 21.30
CA LEU A 454 -12.28 7.49 21.55
C LEU A 454 -11.08 7.58 20.59
N LEU A 455 -11.30 7.76 19.28
CA LEU A 455 -10.24 7.92 18.28
C LEU A 455 -9.50 9.26 18.38
N GLN A 456 -10.14 10.31 18.92
CA GLN A 456 -9.58 11.64 19.09
C GLN A 456 -8.72 11.80 20.36
N ARG A 457 -8.57 10.82 21.25
CA ARG A 457 -7.62 10.87 22.40
C ARG A 457 -7.70 12.18 23.23
N ARG A 458 -8.85 12.42 23.86
CA ARG A 458 -9.21 13.67 24.57
C ARG A 458 -8.21 14.07 25.68
N ASP A 459 -7.83 15.34 25.72
CA ASP A 459 -6.81 15.91 26.64
C ASP A 459 -7.04 15.58 28.12
N SER A 460 -6.23 14.69 28.69
CA SER A 460 -6.24 14.40 30.14
C SER A 460 -4.83 14.18 30.72
N LYS A 461 -4.24 15.28 31.23
CA LYS A 461 -3.04 15.37 32.11
C LYS A 461 -1.90 14.37 31.84
N GLU A 462 -0.79 14.91 31.32
CA GLU A 462 0.50 14.31 30.87
C GLU A 462 1.07 13.04 31.54
N LEU A 463 0.64 12.65 32.74
CA LEU A 463 1.09 11.43 33.44
C LEU A 463 0.10 10.25 33.34
N ALA A 464 -1.18 10.49 33.04
CA ALA A 464 -2.13 9.43 32.70
C ALA A 464 -1.89 8.94 31.26
N LEU A 465 -1.72 9.90 30.34
CA LEU A 465 -1.47 9.67 28.90
C LEU A 465 -0.37 8.64 28.64
N ILE A 466 0.79 8.71 29.29
CA ILE A 466 1.89 7.74 29.04
C ILE A 466 1.49 6.28 29.35
N LYS A 467 0.61 6.05 30.33
CA LYS A 467 0.08 4.71 30.64
C LYS A 467 -1.08 4.33 29.73
N GLU A 468 -1.94 5.28 29.39
CA GLU A 468 -3.10 5.04 28.52
C GLU A 468 -2.70 4.85 27.06
N ASP A 469 -1.77 5.63 26.52
CA ASP A 469 -1.15 5.44 25.20
C ASP A 469 -0.50 4.04 25.10
N ALA A 470 0.16 3.58 26.17
CA ALA A 470 0.75 2.25 26.20
C ALA A 470 -0.29 1.11 26.21
N VAL A 471 -1.51 1.34 26.71
CA VAL A 471 -2.62 0.37 26.66
C VAL A 471 -3.36 0.46 25.31
N TRP A 472 -3.59 1.68 24.82
CA TRP A 472 -4.19 1.98 23.52
C TRP A 472 -3.44 1.29 22.38
N ASP A 473 -2.13 1.51 22.30
CA ASP A 473 -1.28 0.88 21.28
C ASP A 473 -1.33 -0.64 21.39
N ARG A 474 -1.45 -1.19 22.61
CA ARG A 474 -1.51 -2.64 22.83
C ARG A 474 -2.81 -3.26 22.34
N GLU A 475 -3.95 -2.66 22.67
CA GLU A 475 -5.26 -3.16 22.25
C GLU A 475 -5.39 -3.11 20.72
N TRP A 476 -4.99 -2.00 20.07
CA TRP A 476 -5.06 -1.89 18.60
C TRP A 476 -4.14 -2.85 17.85
N ARG A 477 -2.94 -3.18 18.36
CA ARG A 477 -2.06 -4.20 17.74
C ARG A 477 -2.74 -5.56 17.71
N THR A 478 -3.42 -5.93 18.79
CA THR A 478 -4.19 -7.18 18.92
C THR A 478 -5.37 -7.20 17.93
N ILE A 479 -6.16 -6.11 17.90
CA ILE A 479 -7.27 -5.93 16.95
C ILE A 479 -6.79 -6.06 15.49
N LEU A 480 -5.69 -5.38 15.14
CA LEU A 480 -5.17 -5.38 13.78
C LEU A 480 -4.63 -6.74 13.34
N LEU A 481 -3.93 -7.47 14.21
CA LEU A 481 -3.49 -8.82 13.87
C LEU A 481 -4.69 -9.77 13.72
N PHE A 482 -5.69 -9.69 14.60
CA PHE A 482 -6.90 -10.49 14.45
C PHE A 482 -7.58 -10.21 13.09
N LEU A 483 -7.77 -8.95 12.72
CA LEU A 483 -8.42 -8.60 11.44
C LEU A 483 -7.61 -9.08 10.23
N GLU A 484 -6.28 -8.94 10.23
CA GLU A 484 -5.40 -9.48 9.17
C GLU A 484 -5.51 -11.01 9.04
N LEU A 485 -5.48 -11.73 10.17
CA LEU A 485 -5.61 -13.19 10.19
C LEU A 485 -7.02 -13.64 9.78
N TYR A 486 -8.06 -12.94 10.24
CA TYR A 486 -9.44 -13.28 9.90
C TYR A 486 -9.74 -13.00 8.42
N VAL A 487 -9.25 -11.90 7.85
CA VAL A 487 -9.29 -11.64 6.40
C VAL A 487 -8.60 -12.75 5.61
N PHE A 488 -7.44 -13.22 6.07
CA PHE A 488 -6.72 -14.33 5.44
C PHE A 488 -7.51 -15.64 5.49
N VAL A 489 -8.07 -16.02 6.65
CA VAL A 489 -8.91 -17.22 6.75
C VAL A 489 -10.19 -17.07 5.91
N LEU A 490 -10.86 -15.93 5.94
CA LEU A 490 -12.02 -15.64 5.08
C LEU A 490 -11.67 -15.68 3.58
N ARG A 491 -10.41 -15.50 3.17
CA ARG A 491 -9.98 -15.68 1.77
C ARG A 491 -9.85 -17.16 1.39
N LEU A 492 -9.55 -18.03 2.35
CA LEU A 492 -9.37 -19.49 2.16
C LEU A 492 -10.64 -20.32 2.45
N THR A 493 -11.66 -19.71 3.08
CA THR A 493 -12.88 -20.38 3.51
C THR A 493 -13.97 -20.25 2.43
N ASP A 494 -14.52 -21.38 1.98
CA ASP A 494 -15.70 -21.42 1.12
C ASP A 494 -16.97 -21.10 1.91
N ASP A 495 -18.10 -20.98 1.21
CA ASP A 495 -19.37 -20.71 1.87
C ASP A 495 -19.84 -21.90 2.75
N ASP A 496 -19.57 -23.15 2.37
CA ASP A 496 -19.97 -24.32 3.17
C ASP A 496 -19.27 -24.41 4.53
N ASP A 497 -17.95 -24.21 4.61
CA ASP A 497 -17.25 -24.17 5.91
C ASP A 497 -17.69 -22.97 6.76
N PHE A 498 -17.93 -21.81 6.12
CA PHE A 498 -18.40 -20.61 6.80
C PHE A 498 -19.80 -20.82 7.41
N PHE A 499 -20.79 -21.24 6.61
CA PHE A 499 -22.16 -21.44 7.07
C PHE A 499 -22.28 -22.61 8.05
N SER A 500 -21.50 -23.68 7.87
CA SER A 500 -21.51 -24.82 8.81
C SER A 500 -21.07 -24.42 10.23
N ALA A 501 -20.18 -23.43 10.37
CA ALA A 501 -19.71 -22.97 11.66
C ALA A 501 -20.72 -22.08 12.40
N LEU A 502 -21.59 -21.34 11.68
CA LEU A 502 -22.57 -20.43 12.29
C LEU A 502 -23.67 -21.17 13.09
N TYR A 503 -24.07 -22.35 12.62
CA TYR A 503 -25.27 -23.05 13.11
C TYR A 503 -24.98 -24.28 13.98
N SER A 504 -23.78 -24.43 14.54
CA SER A 504 -23.39 -25.64 15.30
C SER A 504 -23.22 -25.41 16.82
N PRO A 505 -24.30 -25.21 17.60
CA PRO A 505 -24.28 -25.34 19.05
C PRO A 505 -24.45 -26.82 19.45
N GLY A 506 -23.33 -27.54 19.56
CA GLY A 506 -23.27 -28.78 20.37
C GLY A 506 -23.59 -30.11 19.67
N PHE A 507 -23.81 -30.17 18.36
CA PHE A 507 -23.81 -31.45 17.65
C PHE A 507 -22.40 -31.87 17.23
N ARG A 508 -21.95 -33.03 17.73
CA ARG A 508 -20.67 -33.65 17.33
C ARG A 508 -20.75 -34.17 15.90
N VAL A 509 -20.45 -33.31 14.93
CA VAL A 509 -20.05 -33.75 13.59
C VAL A 509 -18.57 -34.16 13.63
N GLU A 510 -18.21 -35.16 12.82
CA GLU A 510 -16.86 -35.70 12.70
C GLU A 510 -15.81 -34.62 12.38
N ALA A 511 -14.56 -34.89 12.78
CA ALA A 511 -13.35 -34.07 12.61
C ALA A 511 -13.54 -32.73 11.86
N THR A 512 -14.00 -31.70 12.58
CA THR A 512 -14.22 -30.37 12.02
C THR A 512 -12.96 -29.84 11.32
N SER A 513 -13.08 -29.43 10.06
CA SER A 513 -11.95 -28.86 9.31
C SER A 513 -11.35 -27.68 10.07
N ARG A 514 -10.02 -27.49 9.98
CA ARG A 514 -9.33 -26.40 10.69
C ARG A 514 -9.87 -25.01 10.29
N LEU A 515 -10.38 -24.86 9.06
CA LEU A 515 -11.10 -23.66 8.63
C LEU A 515 -12.37 -23.41 9.46
N ARG A 516 -13.24 -24.43 9.65
CA ARG A 516 -14.42 -24.34 10.53
C ARG A 516 -14.03 -24.02 11.98
N GLN A 517 -12.91 -24.56 12.46
CA GLN A 517 -12.40 -24.24 13.79
C GLN A 517 -11.90 -22.80 13.94
N CYS A 518 -11.52 -22.12 12.85
CA CYS A 518 -11.12 -20.71 12.86
C CYS A 518 -12.32 -19.74 12.67
N MET A 519 -13.53 -20.25 12.40
CA MET A 519 -14.73 -19.43 12.26
C MET A 519 -15.33 -19.01 13.60
N LEU A 520 -15.99 -17.85 13.56
CA LEU A 520 -16.80 -17.29 14.65
C LEU A 520 -18.22 -17.84 14.60
N ASN A 521 -18.87 -17.96 15.76
CA ASN A 521 -20.29 -18.27 15.82
C ASN A 521 -21.16 -17.04 15.45
N LEU A 522 -22.48 -17.23 15.33
CA LEU A 522 -23.39 -16.16 14.90
C LEU A 522 -23.38 -14.91 15.80
N ASP A 523 -23.31 -15.08 17.13
CA ASP A 523 -23.30 -13.96 18.08
C ASP A 523 -21.96 -13.22 18.08
N GLU A 524 -20.85 -13.97 18.02
CA GLU A 524 -19.49 -13.44 17.84
C GLU A 524 -19.37 -12.61 16.55
N LEU A 525 -19.87 -13.17 15.43
CA LEU A 525 -19.86 -12.50 14.14
C LEU A 525 -20.79 -11.28 14.09
N LYS A 526 -21.93 -11.33 14.79
CA LYS A 526 -22.81 -10.17 14.99
C LYS A 526 -22.09 -9.06 15.77
N GLY A 527 -21.35 -9.41 16.82
CA GLY A 527 -20.50 -8.46 17.55
C GLY A 527 -19.40 -7.84 16.69
N LEU A 528 -18.66 -8.67 15.94
CA LEU A 528 -17.62 -8.21 15.03
C LEU A 528 -18.15 -7.31 13.91
N THR A 529 -19.30 -7.65 13.30
CA THR A 529 -19.89 -6.81 12.24
C THR A 529 -20.38 -5.46 12.76
N LEU A 530 -20.98 -5.39 13.95
CA LEU A 530 -21.32 -4.11 14.60
C LEU A 530 -20.07 -3.26 14.87
N PHE A 531 -19.02 -3.87 15.43
CA PHE A 531 -17.73 -3.22 15.66
C PHE A 531 -17.14 -2.65 14.35
N MET A 532 -17.03 -3.47 13.30
CA MET A 532 -16.44 -3.04 12.02
C MET A 532 -17.29 -1.97 11.33
N ARG A 533 -18.63 -2.10 11.34
CA ARG A 533 -19.56 -1.12 10.76
C ARG A 533 -19.42 0.24 11.44
N ASN A 534 -19.46 0.27 12.77
CA ASN A 534 -19.34 1.51 13.55
C ASN A 534 -17.95 2.15 13.38
N LEU A 535 -16.87 1.34 13.43
CA LEU A 535 -15.50 1.81 13.22
C LEU A 535 -15.30 2.37 11.81
N ALA A 536 -15.61 1.60 10.76
CA ALA A 536 -15.46 2.03 9.37
C ALA A 536 -16.24 3.31 9.10
N PHE A 537 -17.48 3.40 9.61
CA PHE A 537 -18.30 4.60 9.50
C PHE A 537 -17.58 5.85 10.02
N THR A 538 -17.06 5.82 11.26
CA THR A 538 -16.34 6.96 11.84
C THR A 538 -15.04 7.28 11.09
N LEU A 539 -14.33 6.26 10.57
CA LEU A 539 -13.10 6.47 9.80
C LEU A 539 -13.31 7.17 8.45
N TYR A 540 -14.46 6.97 7.81
CA TYR A 540 -14.82 7.69 6.57
C TYR A 540 -15.54 9.01 6.86
N TYR A 541 -16.55 9.01 7.74
CA TYR A 541 -17.37 10.20 8.01
C TYR A 541 -16.57 11.34 8.67
N ASN A 542 -15.69 11.00 9.62
CA ASN A 542 -14.92 11.97 10.41
C ASN A 542 -13.42 12.02 10.03
N ALA A 543 -13.05 11.58 8.82
CA ALA A 543 -11.66 11.55 8.36
C ALA A 543 -10.95 12.91 8.54
N ASN A 544 -11.61 14.00 8.17
CA ASN A 544 -11.09 15.36 8.30
C ASN A 544 -10.84 15.74 9.77
N ASP A 545 -11.77 15.42 10.68
CA ASP A 545 -11.64 15.71 12.11
C ASP A 545 -10.43 14.97 12.73
N LEU A 546 -10.26 13.69 12.37
CA LEU A 546 -9.13 12.86 12.82
C LEU A 546 -7.79 13.39 12.31
N HIS A 547 -7.71 13.79 11.03
CA HIS A 547 -6.50 14.38 10.45
C HIS A 547 -6.18 15.75 11.07
N GLN A 548 -7.17 16.62 11.29
CA GLN A 548 -6.98 17.88 12.00
C GLN A 548 -6.53 17.67 13.45
N HIS A 549 -7.05 16.64 14.12
CA HIS A 549 -6.63 16.31 15.49
C HIS A 549 -5.14 15.91 15.55
N ALA A 550 -4.69 15.01 14.66
CA ALA A 550 -3.28 14.65 14.54
C ALA A 550 -2.37 15.85 14.25
N ALA A 551 -2.82 16.79 13.43
CA ALA A 551 -2.08 18.02 13.14
C ALA A 551 -1.95 18.94 14.37
N ARG A 552 -2.91 18.92 15.31
CA ARG A 552 -2.87 19.69 16.56
C ARG A 552 -2.00 19.05 17.64
N GLN A 553 -1.87 17.72 17.66
CA GLN A 553 -1.11 16.99 18.69
C GLN A 553 0.41 16.98 18.51
N LYS A 554 0.97 17.42 17.37
CA LYS A 554 2.44 17.56 17.26
C LYS A 554 2.95 18.59 18.26
N PRO A 555 3.94 18.25 19.12
CA PRO A 555 4.63 19.25 19.93
C PRO A 555 5.19 20.32 19.01
N ARG A 556 5.02 21.60 19.36
CA ARG A 556 5.85 22.66 18.80
C ARG A 556 7.27 22.39 19.25
N GLU A 557 8.09 21.80 18.36
CA GLU A 557 9.53 21.69 18.58
C GLU A 557 10.05 23.08 18.94
N ASN A 558 10.85 23.14 20.01
CA ASN A 558 11.27 24.38 20.65
C ASN A 558 11.95 25.31 19.65
N THR A 559 11.18 26.28 19.14
CA THR A 559 11.64 27.28 18.17
C THR A 559 12.48 28.29 18.95
N THR A 560 13.74 27.92 19.18
CA THR A 560 14.68 28.79 19.87
C THR A 560 14.85 30.09 19.09
N VAL A 561 14.86 31.21 19.82
CA VAL A 561 14.85 32.59 19.29
C VAL A 561 16.03 32.89 18.33
N ALA A 562 17.02 32.00 18.25
CA ALA A 562 18.15 32.05 17.31
C ALA A 562 17.72 32.03 15.83
N ASP A 563 16.69 31.26 15.44
CA ASP A 563 16.30 31.11 14.04
C ASP A 563 15.62 32.37 13.45
N LEU A 564 15.10 33.25 14.31
CA LEU A 564 14.46 34.51 13.87
C LEU A 564 15.46 35.60 13.46
N PHE A 565 16.76 35.43 13.72
CA PHE A 565 17.77 36.47 13.48
C PHE A 565 18.88 36.08 12.48
N SER A 566 18.79 34.90 11.85
CA SER A 566 19.76 34.42 10.86
C SER A 566 19.44 34.93 9.43
N SER A 567 19.64 36.23 9.18
CA SER A 567 19.57 36.81 7.83
C SER A 567 20.96 37.21 7.31
N HIS A 568 21.30 36.74 6.10
CA HIS A 568 22.49 37.06 5.31
C HIS A 568 23.86 36.49 5.70
N THR A 569 24.11 35.24 5.31
CA THR A 569 25.31 34.88 4.53
C THR A 569 24.96 33.86 3.44
N LYS A 570 25.25 34.17 2.17
CA LYS A 570 25.14 33.20 1.07
C LYS A 570 26.48 32.48 0.88
N THR A 571 26.52 31.19 1.17
CA THR A 571 27.54 30.26 0.66
C THR A 571 26.85 28.99 0.18
N THR A 572 27.30 28.48 -0.97
CA THR A 572 26.69 27.39 -1.73
C THR A 572 26.93 26.03 -1.08
N GLU A 573 25.90 25.48 -0.44
CA GLU A 573 25.77 24.04 -0.19
C GLU A 573 24.41 23.53 -0.67
N LYS A 574 24.33 22.24 -0.99
CA LYS A 574 23.20 21.63 -1.70
C LYS A 574 21.96 21.60 -0.81
N THR A 575 20.90 22.27 -1.23
CA THR A 575 19.58 22.21 -0.58
C THR A 575 18.94 20.84 -0.77
N GLU A 576 19.13 19.94 0.19
CA GLU A 576 18.10 18.94 0.49
C GLU A 576 16.87 19.71 0.98
N LYS A 577 15.82 19.73 0.14
CA LYS A 577 14.53 20.32 0.54
C LYS A 577 13.92 19.41 1.61
N THR A 578 13.88 19.88 2.84
CA THR A 578 13.06 19.28 3.90
C THR A 578 11.60 19.46 3.50
N GLU A 579 11.03 18.46 2.83
CA GLU A 579 9.62 18.45 2.45
C GLU A 579 8.77 18.47 3.72
N LYS A 580 7.92 19.48 3.86
CA LYS A 580 6.96 19.57 4.96
C LYS A 580 5.87 18.52 4.77
N THR A 581 6.15 17.29 5.17
CA THR A 581 5.15 16.22 5.24
C THR A 581 4.06 16.64 6.24
N GLN A 582 2.86 16.91 5.72
CA GLN A 582 1.68 17.15 6.55
C GLN A 582 1.46 15.92 7.47
N ALA A 583 0.98 16.17 8.69
CA ALA A 583 0.83 15.12 9.69
C ALA A 583 -0.27 14.14 9.30
N THR A 584 0.09 12.90 8.97
CA THR A 584 -0.87 11.79 8.90
C THR A 584 -1.31 11.39 10.31
N TYR A 585 -2.59 11.08 10.46
CA TYR A 585 -3.11 10.45 11.67
C TYR A 585 -2.71 8.98 11.65
N ASN A 586 -2.02 8.51 12.71
CA ASN A 586 -1.56 7.13 12.81
C ASN A 586 -2.20 6.51 14.07
N VAL A 587 -3.03 5.48 13.90
CA VAL A 587 -3.74 4.84 15.04
C VAL A 587 -2.77 4.18 16.01
N VAL A 588 -1.74 3.54 15.45
CA VAL A 588 -0.59 2.92 16.12
C VAL A 588 0.68 3.32 15.36
N SER A 589 1.82 3.40 16.05
CA SER A 589 3.13 3.71 15.44
C SER A 589 3.44 2.82 14.23
N GLY A 590 3.68 3.42 13.06
CA GLY A 590 4.04 2.72 11.83
C GLY A 590 2.87 2.06 11.09
N VAL A 591 1.61 2.38 11.43
CA VAL A 591 0.42 2.08 10.62
C VAL A 591 -0.12 3.38 10.04
N ASP A 592 -0.11 3.50 8.71
CA ASP A 592 -0.75 4.63 8.02
C ASP A 592 -2.28 4.50 8.09
N PHE A 593 -2.97 5.64 8.18
CA PHE A 593 -4.43 5.71 8.24
C PHE A 593 -5.14 4.89 7.15
N ASP A 594 -4.68 5.00 5.91
CA ASP A 594 -5.29 4.34 4.76
C ASP A 594 -5.13 2.81 4.83
N THR A 595 -4.00 2.32 5.35
CA THR A 595 -3.79 0.89 5.62
C THR A 595 -4.72 0.40 6.73
N PHE A 596 -4.84 1.15 7.82
CA PHE A 596 -5.78 0.83 8.90
C PHE A 596 -7.23 0.78 8.42
N ARG A 597 -7.67 1.83 7.71
CA ARG A 597 -9.02 1.97 7.15
C ARG A 597 -9.35 0.86 6.15
N SER A 598 -8.40 0.51 5.27
CA SER A 598 -8.59 -0.58 4.32
C SER A 598 -8.69 -1.93 5.01
N THR A 599 -7.84 -2.27 6.00
CA THR A 599 -7.94 -3.54 6.75
C THR A 599 -9.34 -3.75 7.35
N VAL A 600 -9.91 -2.74 8.01
CA VAL A 600 -11.28 -2.80 8.59
C VAL A 600 -12.33 -2.96 7.50
N THR A 601 -12.26 -2.16 6.43
CA THR A 601 -13.22 -2.19 5.31
C THR A 601 -13.18 -3.51 4.56
N ASN A 602 -12.00 -4.11 4.41
CA ASN A 602 -11.79 -5.40 3.75
C ASN A 602 -12.46 -6.54 4.54
N ALA A 603 -12.21 -6.62 5.85
CA ALA A 603 -12.84 -7.59 6.73
C ALA A 603 -14.37 -7.46 6.70
N MET A 604 -14.87 -6.23 6.78
CA MET A 604 -16.31 -5.94 6.71
C MET A 604 -16.93 -6.36 5.38
N ARG A 605 -16.31 -6.01 4.24
CA ARG A 605 -16.82 -6.35 2.91
C ARG A 605 -16.86 -7.86 2.68
N MET A 606 -15.83 -8.61 3.07
CA MET A 606 -15.78 -10.07 2.90
C MET A 606 -16.83 -10.83 3.74
N VAL A 607 -17.34 -10.22 4.82
CA VAL A 607 -18.48 -10.76 5.59
C VAL A 607 -19.81 -10.34 4.95
N TYR A 608 -19.94 -9.08 4.51
CA TYR A 608 -21.13 -8.62 3.79
C TYR A 608 -21.37 -9.36 2.47
N GLU A 609 -20.33 -9.63 1.68
CA GLU A 609 -20.41 -10.42 0.43
C GLU A 609 -21.07 -11.78 0.68
N ARG A 610 -20.74 -12.46 1.78
CA ARG A 610 -21.37 -13.73 2.19
C ARG A 610 -22.83 -13.56 2.58
N ASP A 611 -23.15 -12.56 3.38
CA ASP A 611 -24.52 -12.27 3.80
C ASP A 611 -25.41 -11.85 2.62
N SER A 612 -24.82 -11.22 1.60
CA SER A 612 -25.50 -10.88 0.34
C SER A 612 -25.74 -12.08 -0.58
N ARG A 613 -24.88 -13.12 -0.55
CA ARG A 613 -25.09 -14.39 -1.28
C ARG A 613 -26.11 -15.29 -0.58
N ARG A 614 -25.93 -15.52 0.73
CA ARG A 614 -26.84 -16.32 1.56
C ARG A 614 -26.96 -15.63 2.92
N ARG A 615 -28.12 -15.04 3.14
CA ARG A 615 -28.36 -14.15 4.28
C ARG A 615 -28.47 -14.90 5.61
N PHE A 616 -27.75 -14.40 6.61
CA PHE A 616 -27.72 -14.89 7.98
C PHE A 616 -27.94 -13.77 9.02
N LEU A 617 -27.93 -12.49 8.60
CA LEU A 617 -28.24 -11.33 9.46
C LEU A 617 -29.64 -10.73 9.16
N PRO A 618 -30.25 -10.00 10.13
CA PRO A 618 -31.50 -9.25 9.93
C PRO A 618 -31.43 -8.24 8.76
N LEU A 619 -32.59 -7.89 8.19
CA LEU A 619 -32.68 -7.01 6.99
C LEU A 619 -31.91 -5.71 7.18
N ASP A 620 -32.13 -5.08 8.33
CA ASP A 620 -31.63 -3.74 8.64
C ASP A 620 -30.30 -3.75 9.39
N HIS A 621 -29.65 -4.92 9.57
CA HIS A 621 -28.43 -5.05 10.38
C HIS A 621 -27.27 -4.20 9.84
N TRP A 622 -27.15 -4.11 8.52
CA TRP A 622 -26.12 -3.31 7.86
C TRP A 622 -26.52 -1.83 7.71
N LEU A 623 -27.81 -1.53 7.69
CA LEU A 623 -28.33 -0.20 7.41
C LEU A 623 -28.03 0.78 8.56
N MET A 624 -27.66 2.02 8.23
CA MET A 624 -27.41 3.10 9.19
C MET A 624 -28.45 4.21 9.10
N THR A 625 -29.72 3.82 8.95
CA THR A 625 -30.88 4.73 8.83
C THR A 625 -31.09 5.63 10.05
N SER A 626 -30.61 5.26 11.23
CA SER A 626 -30.70 6.10 12.44
C SER A 626 -29.69 7.25 12.49
N ARG A 627 -28.60 7.17 11.70
CA ARG A 627 -27.55 8.21 11.67
C ARG A 627 -27.70 9.21 10.50
N PHE A 628 -28.68 9.00 9.61
CA PHE A 628 -28.90 9.83 8.42
C PHE A 628 -30.38 10.08 8.15
N ASP A 629 -30.72 11.33 7.85
CA ASP A 629 -31.84 11.61 6.96
C ASP A 629 -31.41 11.30 5.51
N MET A 630 -32.17 10.45 4.82
CA MET A 630 -31.82 9.95 3.49
C MET A 630 -31.96 11.01 2.39
N GLU A 631 -32.92 11.93 2.51
CA GLU A 631 -33.12 13.00 1.52
C GLU A 631 -32.00 14.05 1.62
N SER A 632 -31.69 14.49 2.85
CA SER A 632 -30.51 15.33 3.10
C SER A 632 -29.21 14.65 2.69
N PHE A 633 -29.05 13.34 2.93
CA PHE A 633 -27.87 12.58 2.51
C PHE A 633 -27.71 12.58 0.98
N MET A 634 -28.77 12.30 0.22
CA MET A 634 -28.74 12.35 -1.25
C MET A 634 -28.30 13.72 -1.76
N SER A 635 -28.94 14.80 -1.29
CA SER A 635 -28.61 16.17 -1.70
C SER A 635 -27.16 16.54 -1.36
N ALA A 636 -26.67 16.11 -0.20
CA ALA A 636 -25.31 16.38 0.23
C ALA A 636 -24.27 15.58 -0.58
N VAL A 637 -24.52 14.31 -0.91
CA VAL A 637 -23.66 13.50 -1.79
C VAL A 637 -23.55 14.11 -3.18
N VAL A 638 -24.67 14.55 -3.76
CA VAL A 638 -24.69 15.23 -5.06
C VAL A 638 -23.88 16.54 -5.02
N THR A 639 -23.95 17.29 -3.92
CA THR A 639 -23.16 18.51 -3.73
C THR A 639 -21.67 18.22 -3.55
N GLU A 640 -21.31 17.12 -2.87
CA GLU A 640 -19.94 16.66 -2.68
C GLU A 640 -19.31 16.18 -4.01
N ASP A 641 -20.04 15.41 -4.83
CA ASP A 641 -19.64 15.00 -6.19
C ASP A 641 -19.39 16.20 -7.11
N GLN A 642 -20.32 17.17 -7.14
CA GLN A 642 -20.16 18.40 -7.92
C GLN A 642 -18.89 19.17 -7.51
N ARG A 643 -18.66 19.37 -6.20
CA ARG A 643 -17.46 20.05 -5.70
C ARG A 643 -16.17 19.30 -6.02
N GLN A 644 -16.17 17.97 -5.91
CA GLN A 644 -15.00 17.16 -6.26
C GLN A 644 -14.65 17.35 -7.74
N ARG A 645 -15.66 17.31 -8.62
CA ARG A 645 -15.48 17.51 -10.05
C ARG A 645 -15.06 18.94 -10.42
N GLU A 646 -15.57 19.97 -9.74
CA GLU A 646 -15.08 21.34 -9.86
C GLU A 646 -13.59 21.44 -9.49
N ILE A 647 -13.15 20.76 -8.42
CA ILE A 647 -11.72 20.70 -8.04
C ILE A 647 -10.92 19.95 -9.10
N ASP A 648 -11.47 18.90 -9.69
CA ASP A 648 -10.77 18.10 -10.69
C ASP A 648 -10.64 18.82 -12.05
N GLU A 649 -11.67 19.56 -12.49
CA GLU A 649 -11.67 20.42 -13.68
C GLU A 649 -10.72 21.63 -13.49
N ASN A 650 -10.80 22.36 -12.37
CA ASN A 650 -9.87 23.46 -12.08
C ASN A 650 -8.42 22.98 -11.82
N GLY A 651 -8.23 21.68 -11.59
CA GLY A 651 -6.93 21.06 -11.36
C GLY A 651 -6.22 20.56 -12.63
N SER A 652 -6.89 20.51 -13.78
CA SER A 652 -6.30 19.98 -15.03
C SER A 652 -5.53 21.01 -15.86
N ASP A 653 -5.71 22.32 -15.61
CA ASP A 653 -5.03 23.39 -16.36
C ASP A 653 -3.49 23.41 -16.22
N ASP A 654 -2.93 22.66 -15.26
CA ASP A 654 -1.49 22.48 -15.03
C ASP A 654 -0.94 21.13 -15.59
N GLU A 655 -1.77 20.27 -16.21
CA GLU A 655 -1.45 18.85 -16.48
C GLU A 655 -1.39 18.44 -17.98
N ASP A 656 -0.85 19.30 -18.85
CA ASP A 656 -0.53 18.95 -20.26
C ASP A 656 0.73 18.05 -20.37
N THR A 657 0.69 16.90 -19.70
CA THR A 657 1.66 15.81 -19.88
C THR A 657 1.00 14.45 -19.62
N LYS A 658 0.09 14.06 -20.52
CA LYS A 658 -0.33 12.66 -20.67
C LYS A 658 0.88 11.82 -21.12
N MET A 659 1.63 11.31 -20.15
CA MET A 659 2.32 10.03 -20.30
C MET A 659 1.26 8.96 -20.12
N ASP A 660 1.11 8.06 -21.08
CA ASP A 660 0.13 6.99 -21.01
C ASP A 660 0.42 6.09 -19.79
N ASP A 661 -0.54 6.04 -18.85
CA ASP A 661 -0.46 5.35 -17.55
C ASP A 661 -0.61 3.81 -17.70
N ASP A 662 -0.18 3.24 -18.85
CA ASP A 662 -0.49 1.87 -19.30
C ASP A 662 0.71 0.89 -19.32
N GLU A 663 1.90 1.33 -18.87
CA GLU A 663 3.07 0.49 -18.61
C GLU A 663 3.51 0.55 -17.13
N ASP A 664 2.86 -0.22 -16.26
CA ASP A 664 3.42 -0.76 -14.99
C ASP A 664 2.42 -1.76 -14.35
N ASP A 665 2.29 -2.98 -14.91
CA ASP A 665 1.92 -4.24 -14.21
C ASP A 665 1.91 -5.44 -15.20
N ASP A 666 3.10 -5.91 -15.62
CA ASP A 666 3.35 -7.28 -16.16
C ASP A 666 4.87 -7.51 -16.41
N ASP A 667 5.64 -7.71 -15.32
CA ASP A 667 7.10 -7.87 -15.37
C ASP A 667 7.52 -9.33 -15.70
N GLU A 668 7.03 -9.89 -16.82
CA GLU A 668 7.63 -11.10 -17.42
C GLU A 668 7.51 -11.29 -18.96
N ALA A 669 7.20 -10.25 -19.78
CA ALA A 669 7.27 -10.40 -21.24
C ALA A 669 7.41 -9.13 -22.14
N SER A 670 8.34 -8.20 -21.91
CA SER A 670 8.91 -7.40 -23.03
C SER A 670 10.25 -6.73 -22.71
N GLY A 671 11.32 -7.15 -23.39
CA GLY A 671 12.69 -6.72 -23.10
C GLY A 671 13.48 -6.21 -24.31
N VAL A 672 12.91 -5.31 -25.13
CA VAL A 672 13.56 -4.88 -26.39
C VAL A 672 13.72 -3.36 -26.58
N TYR A 673 12.80 -2.49 -26.12
CA TYR A 673 12.72 -1.10 -26.60
C TYR A 673 13.06 0.01 -25.59
N ALA A 674 14.21 -0.09 -24.90
CA ALA A 674 14.75 1.00 -24.07
C ALA A 674 16.29 1.16 -24.20
N ARG A 675 16.79 1.34 -25.43
CA ARG A 675 18.25 1.37 -25.73
C ARG A 675 18.80 2.64 -26.42
N VAL A 676 18.17 3.81 -26.27
CA VAL A 676 18.82 5.11 -26.58
C VAL A 676 18.40 6.25 -25.63
N THR A 677 18.93 6.32 -24.41
CA THR A 677 19.20 7.60 -23.69
C THR A 677 20.25 7.38 -22.61
N SER A 678 21.06 8.41 -22.33
CA SER A 678 22.18 8.35 -21.39
C SER A 678 21.77 8.64 -19.93
N GLY A 679 22.55 8.13 -18.97
CA GLY A 679 22.17 7.97 -17.56
C GLY A 679 21.64 9.16 -16.73
N PRO A 680 21.86 10.45 -17.05
CA PRO A 680 21.30 11.54 -16.22
C PRO A 680 19.78 11.68 -16.28
N THR A 681 19.13 11.34 -17.40
CA THR A 681 17.69 11.59 -17.62
C THR A 681 16.80 10.60 -16.87
N LEU A 682 17.19 9.33 -16.78
CA LEU A 682 16.42 8.29 -16.08
C LEU A 682 16.21 8.60 -14.59
N GLN A 683 17.23 9.15 -13.92
CA GLN A 683 17.10 9.55 -12.50
C GLN A 683 16.21 10.79 -12.34
N ALA A 684 16.20 11.71 -13.31
CA ALA A 684 15.30 12.86 -13.32
C ALA A 684 13.84 12.42 -13.51
N LEU A 685 13.57 11.61 -14.54
CA LEU A 685 12.24 11.01 -14.81
C LEU A 685 11.73 10.20 -13.61
N ARG A 686 12.60 9.46 -12.91
CA ARG A 686 12.21 8.74 -11.69
C ARG A 686 11.83 9.68 -10.54
N ILE A 687 12.58 10.76 -10.33
CA ILE A 687 12.24 11.78 -9.31
C ILE A 687 10.95 12.52 -9.69
N GLU A 688 10.71 12.72 -10.98
CA GLU A 688 9.49 13.33 -11.51
C GLU A 688 8.26 12.43 -11.33
N ARG A 689 8.33 11.15 -11.73
CA ARG A 689 7.29 10.14 -11.44
C ARG A 689 6.99 10.04 -9.94
N LEU A 690 8.01 10.02 -9.08
CA LEU A 690 7.81 9.99 -7.63
C LEU A 690 7.12 11.26 -7.09
N ARG A 691 7.43 12.44 -7.64
CA ARG A 691 6.75 13.69 -7.28
C ARG A 691 5.32 13.75 -7.80
N ALA A 692 5.08 13.28 -9.03
CA ALA A 692 3.73 13.18 -9.60
C ALA A 692 2.86 12.22 -8.78
N ALA A 693 3.36 11.02 -8.46
CA ALA A 693 2.68 10.06 -7.58
C ALA A 693 2.40 10.65 -6.19
N HIS A 694 3.36 11.35 -5.58
CA HIS A 694 3.15 11.99 -4.27
C HIS A 694 2.13 13.15 -4.33
N LYS A 695 2.10 13.94 -5.42
CA LYS A 695 1.05 14.95 -5.65
C LYS A 695 -0.33 14.30 -5.87
N LYS A 696 -0.42 13.24 -6.69
CA LYS A 696 -1.64 12.46 -6.98
C LYS A 696 -2.23 11.90 -5.67
N GLU A 697 -1.39 11.33 -4.82
CA GLU A 697 -1.75 10.84 -3.48
C GLU A 697 -2.17 11.97 -2.53
N GLN A 698 -1.48 13.13 -2.52
CA GLN A 698 -1.89 14.30 -1.73
C GLN A 698 -3.25 14.86 -2.18
N ARG A 699 -3.51 14.96 -3.50
CA ARG A 699 -4.79 15.38 -4.08
C ARG A 699 -5.89 14.39 -3.70
N LYS A 700 -5.65 13.08 -3.83
CA LYS A 700 -6.57 12.01 -3.41
C LYS A 700 -6.96 12.11 -1.93
N ARG A 701 -5.98 12.33 -1.04
CA ARG A 701 -6.22 12.54 0.40
C ARG A 701 -7.03 13.80 0.67
N LEU A 702 -6.73 14.90 -0.02
CA LEU A 702 -7.50 16.13 0.10
C LEU A 702 -8.96 15.91 -0.31
N LEU A 703 -9.21 15.30 -1.48
CA LEU A 703 -10.57 14.99 -1.94
C LEU A 703 -11.33 14.09 -0.94
N ALA A 704 -10.69 13.03 -0.42
CA ALA A 704 -11.29 12.16 0.59
C ALA A 704 -11.64 12.90 1.91
N THR A 705 -10.93 13.98 2.26
CA THR A 705 -11.32 14.84 3.41
C THR A 705 -12.42 15.86 3.10
N LEU A 706 -12.68 16.15 1.83
CA LEU A 706 -13.68 17.14 1.37
C LEU A 706 -15.05 16.52 1.02
N ALA A 707 -15.10 15.20 0.76
CA ALA A 707 -16.29 14.46 0.34
C ALA A 707 -16.56 13.19 1.21
N PRO A 708 -16.76 13.32 2.54
CA PRO A 708 -16.88 12.17 3.45
C PRO A 708 -18.12 11.28 3.18
N LYS A 709 -19.22 11.81 2.62
CA LYS A 709 -20.41 11.00 2.30
C LYS A 709 -20.22 10.21 1.02
N LEU A 710 -19.52 10.79 0.04
CA LEU A 710 -19.12 10.08 -1.18
C LEU A 710 -18.17 8.92 -0.86
N GLU A 711 -17.22 9.11 0.06
CA GLU A 711 -16.34 8.03 0.51
C GLU A 711 -17.08 6.90 1.26
N ILE A 712 -18.12 7.20 2.06
CA ILE A 712 -19.02 6.17 2.61
C ILE A 712 -19.70 5.37 1.49
N LEU A 713 -20.25 6.08 0.50
CA LEU A 713 -20.97 5.49 -0.63
C LEU A 713 -20.06 4.62 -1.52
N ARG A 714 -18.78 4.96 -1.64
CA ARG A 714 -17.75 4.22 -2.39
C ARG A 714 -17.20 2.99 -1.64
N ASN A 715 -17.06 3.06 -0.32
CA ASN A 715 -16.35 2.03 0.44
C ASN A 715 -17.29 1.08 1.22
N MET A 716 -18.45 1.57 1.67
CA MET A 716 -19.44 0.85 2.47
C MET A 716 -20.90 1.10 2.00
N PRO A 717 -21.22 1.03 0.69
CA PRO A 717 -22.54 1.39 0.14
C PRO A 717 -23.72 0.67 0.79
N PHE A 718 -23.52 -0.56 1.25
CA PHE A 718 -24.55 -1.40 1.86
C PHE A 718 -25.14 -0.87 3.18
N VAL A 719 -24.59 0.21 3.75
CA VAL A 719 -25.22 0.91 4.90
C VAL A 719 -26.38 1.83 4.49
N ILE A 720 -26.55 2.07 3.19
CA ILE A 720 -27.62 2.86 2.56
C ILE A 720 -28.58 1.89 1.85
N PRO A 721 -29.91 2.12 1.82
CA PRO A 721 -30.83 1.25 1.07
C PRO A 721 -30.54 1.20 -0.44
N PHE A 722 -30.78 0.05 -1.09
CA PHE A 722 -30.53 -0.16 -2.53
C PHE A 722 -31.24 0.89 -3.40
N ASP A 723 -32.53 1.12 -3.20
CA ASP A 723 -33.34 2.06 -3.97
C ASP A 723 -32.79 3.49 -3.90
N THR A 724 -32.28 3.90 -2.73
CA THR A 724 -31.62 5.19 -2.54
C THR A 724 -30.34 5.28 -3.38
N ARG A 725 -29.54 4.20 -3.45
CA ARG A 725 -28.33 4.16 -4.31
C ARG A 725 -28.69 4.17 -5.80
N VAL A 726 -29.77 3.52 -6.22
CA VAL A 726 -30.29 3.61 -7.61
C VAL A 726 -30.74 5.04 -7.93
N LYS A 727 -31.42 5.73 -7.01
CA LYS A 727 -31.77 7.16 -7.19
C LYS A 727 -30.53 8.05 -7.31
N ILE A 728 -29.52 7.86 -6.45
CA ILE A 728 -28.24 8.59 -6.54
C ILE A 728 -27.55 8.34 -7.90
N PHE A 729 -27.48 7.07 -8.35
CA PHE A 729 -26.93 6.71 -9.66
C PHE A 729 -27.63 7.44 -10.81
N ARG A 730 -28.98 7.49 -10.80
CA ARG A 730 -29.76 8.16 -11.84
C ARG A 730 -29.56 9.69 -11.82
N GLU A 731 -29.47 10.31 -10.65
CA GLU A 731 -29.20 11.74 -10.51
C GLU A 731 -27.79 12.10 -10.98
N PHE A 732 -26.79 11.30 -10.63
CA PHE A 732 -25.41 11.42 -11.12
C PHE A 732 -25.32 11.37 -12.66
N VAL A 733 -26.00 10.41 -13.30
CA VAL A 733 -26.12 10.32 -14.77
C VAL A 733 -26.86 11.53 -15.35
N PHE A 734 -27.94 11.99 -14.72
CA PHE A 734 -28.69 13.17 -15.16
C PHE A 734 -27.85 14.45 -15.14
N LEU A 735 -27.04 14.64 -14.09
CA LEU A 735 -26.16 15.80 -13.95
C LEU A 735 -25.02 15.80 -14.97
N ASP A 736 -24.43 14.64 -15.27
CA ASP A 736 -23.42 14.50 -16.33
C ASP A 736 -24.03 14.79 -17.73
N LYS A 737 -25.23 14.27 -18.01
CA LYS A 737 -25.99 14.65 -19.23
C LYS A 737 -26.23 16.15 -19.32
N ARG A 738 -26.69 16.77 -18.22
CA ARG A 738 -27.00 18.20 -18.18
C ARG A 738 -25.75 19.06 -18.38
N ARG A 739 -24.59 18.63 -17.86
CA ARG A 739 -23.29 19.31 -18.06
C ARG A 739 -22.84 19.21 -19.52
N ARG A 740 -22.74 17.99 -20.05
CA ARG A 740 -22.21 17.72 -21.40
C ARG A 740 -23.10 18.24 -22.54
N ARG A 741 -24.42 18.18 -22.35
CA ARG A 741 -25.40 18.61 -23.37
C ARG A 741 -25.83 20.09 -23.24
N GLU A 742 -25.07 20.93 -22.53
CA GLU A 742 -25.35 22.36 -22.31
C GLU A 742 -26.78 22.63 -21.76
N GLY A 743 -27.29 21.74 -20.90
CA GLY A 743 -28.65 21.77 -20.37
C GLY A 743 -29.70 21.04 -21.20
N HIS A 744 -29.43 20.73 -22.47
CA HIS A 744 -30.37 20.06 -23.39
C HIS A 744 -30.32 18.54 -23.24
N VAL A 745 -31.01 18.01 -22.22
CA VAL A 745 -30.99 16.56 -21.93
C VAL A 745 -31.61 15.73 -23.07
N GLU A 746 -32.64 16.26 -23.75
CA GLU A 746 -33.31 15.59 -24.88
C GLU A 746 -32.47 15.61 -26.18
N PRO A 747 -32.37 14.49 -26.92
CA PRO A 747 -31.65 14.40 -28.19
C PRO A 747 -32.01 15.49 -29.20
N ASP A 748 -33.31 15.75 -29.41
CA ASP A 748 -33.76 16.76 -30.39
C ASP A 748 -33.36 18.18 -29.99
N GLN A 749 -33.52 18.52 -28.71
CA GLN A 749 -33.12 19.83 -28.19
C GLN A 749 -31.61 20.05 -28.31
N TRP A 750 -30.81 19.02 -28.02
CA TRP A 750 -29.35 19.10 -28.16
C TRP A 750 -28.94 19.26 -29.63
N ARG A 751 -29.51 18.46 -30.55
CA ARG A 751 -29.22 18.59 -31.99
C ARG A 751 -29.56 20.00 -32.52
N MET A 752 -30.71 20.56 -32.12
CA MET A 752 -31.09 21.94 -32.46
C MET A 752 -30.14 22.97 -31.82
N SER A 753 -29.73 22.76 -30.56
CA SER A 753 -28.77 23.64 -29.89
C SER A 753 -27.43 23.66 -30.61
N VAL A 754 -26.86 22.51 -30.98
CA VAL A 754 -25.61 22.41 -31.76
C VAL A 754 -25.72 23.13 -33.12
N MET A 755 -26.88 23.09 -33.79
CA MET A 755 -27.10 23.86 -35.02
C MET A 755 -27.20 25.38 -34.81
N HIS A 756 -27.54 25.84 -33.59
CA HIS A 756 -27.75 27.25 -33.28
C HIS A 756 -26.60 27.91 -32.48
N SER A 757 -25.85 27.13 -31.67
CA SER A 757 -24.76 27.63 -30.82
C SER A 757 -23.46 27.86 -31.60
N VAL A 758 -23.20 27.03 -32.62
CA VAL A 758 -22.00 27.12 -33.43
C VAL A 758 -22.16 28.18 -34.52
N ARG A 759 -21.43 29.31 -34.40
CA ARG A 759 -21.41 30.41 -35.39
C ARG A 759 -21.01 30.02 -36.82
N ASP A 760 -20.42 28.84 -37.00
CA ASP A 760 -20.03 28.26 -38.28
C ASP A 760 -20.86 27.00 -38.58
N PRO A 761 -21.78 27.06 -39.56
CA PRO A 761 -22.58 25.91 -39.98
C PRO A 761 -21.76 24.70 -40.45
N GLY A 762 -20.50 24.89 -40.88
CA GLY A 762 -19.59 23.81 -41.24
C GLY A 762 -19.21 22.95 -40.02
N ARG A 763 -18.83 23.59 -38.91
CA ARG A 763 -18.51 22.89 -37.65
C ARG A 763 -19.73 22.20 -37.02
N ALA A 764 -20.92 22.80 -37.08
CA ALA A 764 -22.14 22.14 -36.59
C ALA A 764 -22.40 20.81 -37.33
N ARG A 765 -22.18 20.80 -38.65
CA ARG A 765 -22.31 19.59 -39.48
C ARG A 765 -21.22 18.55 -39.22
N ASP A 766 -19.99 18.96 -38.94
CA ASP A 766 -18.91 18.04 -38.54
C ASP A 766 -19.22 17.37 -37.20
N VAL A 767 -19.62 18.14 -36.18
CA VAL A 767 -20.03 17.58 -34.87
C VAL A 767 -21.19 16.58 -35.02
N LEU A 768 -22.27 16.96 -35.71
CA LEU A 768 -23.42 16.07 -35.92
C LEU A 768 -23.06 14.86 -36.80
N GLY A 769 -22.17 15.04 -37.78
CA GLY A 769 -21.69 13.96 -38.66
C GLY A 769 -20.88 12.90 -37.91
N ARG A 770 -20.06 13.29 -36.93
CA ARG A 770 -19.33 12.34 -36.07
C ARG A 770 -20.28 11.50 -35.20
N HIS A 771 -21.42 12.06 -34.79
CA HIS A 771 -22.42 11.36 -33.97
C HIS A 771 -23.44 10.58 -34.83
N HIS A 772 -23.21 10.47 -36.14
CA HIS A 772 -24.05 9.75 -37.09
C HIS A 772 -23.32 8.51 -37.62
N ALA A 773 -23.96 7.34 -37.56
CA ALA A 773 -23.46 6.12 -38.20
C ALA A 773 -24.46 5.49 -39.17
N LYS A 774 -23.95 4.93 -40.26
CA LYS A 774 -24.66 4.03 -41.18
C LYS A 774 -24.32 2.59 -40.85
N VAL A 775 -25.29 1.75 -40.53
CA VAL A 775 -25.04 0.42 -39.97
C VAL A 775 -25.79 -0.65 -40.74
N ARG A 776 -25.08 -1.68 -41.23
CA ARG A 776 -25.68 -2.80 -41.97
C ARG A 776 -26.26 -3.86 -41.04
N ARG A 777 -27.46 -4.35 -41.37
CA ARG A 777 -28.06 -5.52 -40.69
C ARG A 777 -27.15 -6.74 -40.84
N GLY A 778 -26.77 -7.37 -39.73
CA GLY A 778 -25.92 -8.57 -39.69
C GLY A 778 -24.40 -8.32 -39.70
N ARG A 779 -23.95 -7.06 -39.67
CA ARG A 779 -22.58 -6.64 -39.35
C ARG A 779 -22.61 -5.41 -38.43
N VAL A 780 -23.56 -5.42 -37.49
CA VAL A 780 -23.93 -4.25 -36.69
C VAL A 780 -22.81 -3.86 -35.73
N PHE A 781 -22.06 -4.83 -35.18
CA PHE A 781 -20.94 -4.58 -34.28
C PHE A 781 -19.71 -4.02 -35.01
N GLU A 782 -19.35 -4.59 -36.16
CA GLU A 782 -18.20 -4.14 -36.96
C GLU A 782 -18.40 -2.72 -37.48
N ASP A 783 -19.55 -2.44 -38.12
CA ASP A 783 -19.89 -1.11 -38.64
C ASP A 783 -19.97 -0.06 -37.51
N ALA A 784 -20.46 -0.46 -36.33
CA ALA A 784 -20.49 0.39 -35.14
C ALA A 784 -19.08 0.70 -34.60
N PHE A 785 -18.20 -0.30 -34.56
CA PHE A 785 -16.82 -0.14 -34.11
C PHE A 785 -16.05 0.83 -35.03
N GLU A 786 -16.10 0.61 -36.35
CA GLU A 786 -15.42 1.46 -37.34
C GLU A 786 -15.86 2.94 -37.25
N GLN A 787 -17.13 3.23 -36.92
CA GLN A 787 -17.67 4.59 -36.91
C GLN A 787 -17.64 5.28 -35.54
N PHE A 788 -17.86 4.55 -34.44
CA PHE A 788 -17.99 5.14 -33.11
C PHE A 788 -16.79 4.93 -32.17
N TYR A 789 -15.81 4.11 -32.53
CA TYR A 789 -14.66 3.88 -31.65
C TYR A 789 -13.85 5.18 -31.38
N GLU A 790 -13.66 6.04 -32.38
CA GLU A 790 -12.94 7.31 -32.18
C GLU A 790 -13.75 8.40 -31.44
N LEU A 791 -15.05 8.21 -31.19
CA LEU A 791 -15.83 9.16 -30.39
C LEU A 791 -15.45 9.16 -28.92
N ARG A 792 -14.89 8.04 -28.40
CA ARG A 792 -14.48 7.88 -27.00
C ARG A 792 -15.61 8.25 -26.03
N ASP A 793 -15.45 9.27 -25.22
CA ASP A 793 -16.46 9.75 -24.27
C ASP A 793 -17.54 10.63 -24.94
N GLY A 794 -17.33 11.07 -26.18
CA GLY A 794 -18.35 11.65 -27.08
C GLY A 794 -19.52 10.70 -27.38
N LEU A 795 -19.42 9.42 -27.00
CA LEU A 795 -20.55 8.51 -27.02
C LEU A 795 -21.60 8.85 -25.93
N LYS A 796 -21.30 9.71 -24.95
CA LYS A 796 -22.30 10.18 -23.96
C LYS A 796 -23.34 11.13 -24.57
N GLU A 797 -22.99 11.83 -25.63
CA GLU A 797 -23.85 12.70 -26.41
C GLU A 797 -24.91 11.87 -27.18
N PRO A 798 -25.99 12.49 -27.68
CA PRO A 798 -26.98 11.78 -28.50
C PRO A 798 -26.37 11.30 -29.82
N ILE A 799 -26.48 10.01 -30.12
CA ILE A 799 -26.06 9.41 -31.39
C ILE A 799 -27.26 9.12 -32.30
N GLN A 800 -27.06 9.30 -33.60
CA GLN A 800 -28.02 9.03 -34.66
C GLN A 800 -27.56 7.81 -35.47
N ILE A 801 -28.50 6.92 -35.79
CA ILE A 801 -28.23 5.69 -36.54
C ILE A 801 -29.12 5.66 -37.77
N THR A 802 -28.52 5.32 -38.92
CA THR A 802 -29.24 4.96 -40.14
C THR A 802 -28.97 3.49 -40.43
N PHE A 803 -29.97 2.63 -40.36
CA PHE A 803 -29.83 1.27 -40.86
C PHE A 803 -29.79 1.28 -42.38
N VAL A 804 -28.89 0.50 -42.97
CA VAL A 804 -28.77 0.32 -44.42
C VAL A 804 -28.78 -1.16 -44.77
N ASP A 805 -29.32 -1.49 -45.95
CA ASP A 805 -29.34 -2.86 -46.44
C ASP A 805 -27.97 -3.29 -47.06
N GLN A 806 -27.94 -4.47 -47.66
CA GLN A 806 -26.73 -5.01 -48.32
C GLN A 806 -26.29 -4.20 -49.56
N PHE A 807 -27.11 -3.25 -50.02
CA PHE A 807 -26.89 -2.40 -51.19
C PHE A 807 -26.68 -0.91 -50.81
N ASP A 808 -26.44 -0.59 -49.52
CA ASP A 808 -26.35 0.77 -48.95
C ASP A 808 -27.62 1.62 -49.14
N ILE A 809 -28.79 0.98 -49.29
CA ILE A 809 -30.08 1.65 -49.34
C ILE A 809 -30.56 1.89 -47.90
N PRO A 810 -30.89 3.15 -47.52
CA PRO A 810 -31.33 3.46 -46.16
C PRO A 810 -32.72 2.90 -45.87
N GLU A 811 -32.84 2.19 -44.74
CA GLU A 811 -34.12 1.76 -44.19
C GLU A 811 -34.93 2.97 -43.70
N ALA A 812 -36.27 2.89 -43.82
CA ALA A 812 -37.16 3.95 -43.40
C ALA A 812 -37.31 4.00 -41.86
N GLY A 813 -36.51 4.83 -41.20
CA GLY A 813 -36.57 5.07 -39.75
C GLY A 813 -36.73 6.56 -39.40
N ILE A 814 -37.51 6.86 -38.35
CA ILE A 814 -37.60 8.21 -37.77
C ILE A 814 -36.79 8.22 -36.47
N ASP A 815 -35.74 9.06 -36.43
CA ASP A 815 -34.82 9.16 -35.30
C ASP A 815 -35.38 9.99 -34.12
N GLY A 816 -36.44 9.47 -33.49
CA GLY A 816 -36.95 9.91 -32.20
C GLY A 816 -36.35 9.14 -31.01
N GLY A 817 -35.08 8.70 -31.12
CA GLY A 817 -34.39 7.86 -30.13
C GLY A 817 -34.73 6.36 -30.18
N GLY A 818 -35.81 5.96 -30.87
CA GLY A 818 -36.16 4.55 -31.01
C GLY A 818 -35.17 3.75 -31.84
N VAL A 819 -34.64 4.33 -32.92
CA VAL A 819 -33.63 3.68 -33.78
C VAL A 819 -32.32 3.49 -33.01
N THR A 820 -31.92 4.46 -32.19
CA THR A 820 -30.77 4.35 -31.27
C THR A 820 -30.94 3.22 -30.26
N LYS A 821 -32.14 3.03 -29.71
CA LYS A 821 -32.44 1.90 -28.80
C LYS A 821 -32.29 0.56 -29.55
N GLU A 822 -32.91 0.43 -30.72
CA GLU A 822 -32.83 -0.78 -31.55
C GLU A 822 -31.37 -1.13 -31.93
N PHE A 823 -30.58 -0.13 -32.29
CA PHE A 823 -29.14 -0.26 -32.52
C PHE A 823 -28.39 -0.82 -31.32
N LEU A 824 -28.53 -0.20 -30.13
CA LEU A 824 -27.83 -0.66 -28.92
C LEU A 824 -28.20 -2.10 -28.55
N MET A 825 -29.47 -2.49 -28.72
CA MET A 825 -29.92 -3.87 -28.51
C MET A 825 -29.41 -4.84 -29.58
N SER A 826 -29.25 -4.40 -30.83
CA SER A 826 -28.72 -5.21 -31.92
C SER A 826 -27.21 -5.43 -31.79
N VAL A 827 -26.44 -4.38 -31.52
CA VAL A 827 -24.98 -4.43 -31.28
C VAL A 827 -24.65 -5.35 -30.12
N THR A 828 -25.35 -5.21 -28.99
CA THR A 828 -25.13 -6.07 -27.82
C THR A 828 -25.50 -7.52 -28.10
N LYS A 829 -26.62 -7.79 -28.79
CA LYS A 829 -27.00 -9.15 -29.19
C LYS A 829 -25.95 -9.80 -30.11
N GLU A 830 -25.46 -9.08 -31.11
CA GLU A 830 -24.43 -9.57 -32.04
C GLU A 830 -23.12 -9.86 -31.30
N ALA A 831 -22.64 -8.92 -30.49
CA ALA A 831 -21.39 -9.04 -29.74
C ALA A 831 -21.37 -10.17 -28.70
N PHE A 832 -22.52 -10.52 -28.12
CA PHE A 832 -22.66 -11.62 -27.15
C PHE A 832 -23.16 -12.94 -27.75
N THR A 833 -23.31 -13.03 -29.08
CA THR A 833 -23.60 -14.30 -29.76
C THR A 833 -22.31 -15.14 -29.84
N SER A 834 -22.44 -16.47 -29.79
CA SER A 834 -21.32 -17.43 -29.74
C SER A 834 -20.29 -17.30 -30.87
N ASP A 835 -20.66 -16.65 -31.98
CA ASP A 835 -19.81 -16.45 -33.15
C ASP A 835 -18.72 -15.37 -32.94
N SER A 836 -18.80 -14.52 -31.90
CA SER A 836 -17.91 -13.36 -31.76
C SER A 836 -16.52 -13.66 -31.20
N GLU A 837 -16.24 -14.85 -30.67
CA GLU A 837 -15.04 -15.23 -29.87
C GLU A 837 -14.75 -14.35 -28.61
N LEU A 838 -15.42 -13.20 -28.43
CA LEU A 838 -15.16 -12.24 -27.34
C LEU A 838 -15.73 -12.67 -25.98
N PHE A 839 -16.93 -13.24 -25.97
CA PHE A 839 -17.60 -13.64 -24.73
C PHE A 839 -17.97 -15.12 -24.77
N VAL A 840 -17.88 -15.76 -23.62
CA VAL A 840 -18.24 -17.16 -23.41
C VAL A 840 -19.27 -17.28 -22.29
N ALA A 841 -20.07 -18.33 -22.34
CA ALA A 841 -21.11 -18.62 -21.38
C ALA A 841 -20.72 -19.80 -20.48
N ASN A 842 -21.05 -19.72 -19.19
CA ASN A 842 -20.91 -20.84 -18.25
C ASN A 842 -22.07 -21.86 -18.38
N SER A 843 -22.06 -22.88 -17.52
CA SER A 843 -23.13 -23.89 -17.36
C SER A 843 -24.56 -23.32 -17.22
N LYS A 844 -24.69 -22.06 -16.77
CA LYS A 844 -25.94 -21.34 -16.48
C LYS A 844 -26.28 -20.30 -17.54
N ASN A 845 -25.62 -20.33 -18.70
CA ASN A 845 -25.71 -19.33 -19.77
C ASN A 845 -25.39 -17.88 -19.32
N SER A 846 -24.62 -17.71 -18.25
CA SER A 846 -24.14 -16.40 -17.79
C SER A 846 -22.83 -16.05 -18.50
N LEU A 847 -22.76 -14.85 -19.07
CA LEU A 847 -21.68 -14.41 -19.96
C LEU A 847 -20.53 -13.73 -19.23
N TYR A 848 -19.30 -13.95 -19.72
CA TYR A 848 -18.08 -13.29 -19.26
C TYR A 848 -17.04 -13.20 -20.41
N PRO A 849 -16.05 -12.29 -20.33
CA PRO A 849 -15.00 -12.17 -21.34
C PRO A 849 -14.21 -13.48 -21.48
N SER A 850 -13.94 -13.89 -22.72
CA SER A 850 -13.19 -15.11 -23.02
C SER A 850 -11.78 -15.06 -22.40
N PRO A 851 -11.46 -15.91 -21.39
CA PRO A 851 -10.18 -15.82 -20.67
C PRO A 851 -8.97 -16.12 -21.56
N HIS A 852 -9.17 -16.94 -22.59
CA HIS A 852 -8.11 -17.40 -23.48
C HIS A 852 -7.99 -16.57 -24.77
N ALA A 853 -8.83 -15.54 -24.99
CA ALA A 853 -8.89 -14.82 -26.27
C ALA A 853 -7.55 -14.24 -26.73
N ILE A 854 -6.75 -13.71 -25.80
CA ILE A 854 -5.40 -13.20 -26.14
C ILE A 854 -4.46 -14.36 -26.48
N ASP A 855 -4.42 -15.43 -25.67
CA ASP A 855 -3.53 -16.57 -25.92
C ASP A 855 -3.89 -17.28 -27.24
N GLN A 856 -5.17 -17.46 -27.53
CA GLN A 856 -5.69 -17.97 -28.80
C GLN A 856 -5.30 -17.06 -29.98
N ARG A 857 -5.43 -15.73 -29.84
CA ARG A 857 -5.02 -14.78 -30.90
C ARG A 857 -3.51 -14.81 -31.14
N GLN A 858 -2.70 -14.83 -30.07
CA GLN A 858 -1.25 -14.99 -30.15
C GLN A 858 -0.85 -16.33 -30.78
N HIS A 859 -1.57 -17.41 -30.46
CA HIS A 859 -1.34 -18.72 -31.03
C HIS A 859 -1.64 -18.76 -32.54
N LYS A 860 -2.82 -18.27 -32.97
CA LYS A 860 -3.19 -18.12 -34.40
C LYS A 860 -2.11 -17.31 -35.16
N LEU A 861 -1.60 -16.23 -34.56
CA LEU A 861 -0.51 -15.42 -35.14
C LEU A 861 0.81 -16.21 -35.26
N ARG A 862 1.22 -16.98 -34.25
CA ARG A 862 2.43 -17.83 -34.31
C ARG A 862 2.34 -18.87 -35.43
N GLU A 863 1.18 -19.50 -35.61
CA GLU A 863 0.98 -20.50 -36.68
C GLU A 863 1.01 -19.88 -38.08
N SER A 864 0.56 -18.62 -38.22
CA SER A 864 0.72 -17.85 -39.47
C SER A 864 2.17 -17.41 -39.76
N GLY A 865 3.13 -17.71 -38.87
CA GLY A 865 4.55 -17.41 -39.05
C GLY A 865 4.97 -15.99 -38.62
N LEU A 866 4.09 -15.23 -37.96
CA LEU A 866 4.36 -13.87 -37.51
C LEU A 866 5.28 -13.85 -36.27
N ALA A 867 6.29 -12.98 -36.30
CA ALA A 867 7.20 -12.74 -35.18
C ALA A 867 6.50 -11.94 -34.06
N GLN A 868 6.74 -12.33 -32.80
CA GLN A 868 6.07 -11.79 -31.62
C GLN A 868 6.27 -10.28 -31.39
N ASP A 869 7.34 -9.69 -31.95
CA ASP A 869 7.63 -8.25 -31.86
C ASP A 869 7.21 -7.45 -33.10
N SER A 870 6.55 -8.07 -34.10
CA SER A 870 6.14 -7.36 -35.33
C SER A 870 5.09 -6.28 -35.05
N PRO A 871 5.02 -5.20 -35.85
CA PRO A 871 3.97 -4.19 -35.71
C PRO A 871 2.58 -4.81 -35.88
N GLU A 872 2.42 -5.70 -36.87
CA GLU A 872 1.17 -6.43 -37.17
C GLU A 872 0.69 -7.30 -36.00
N TRP A 873 1.61 -7.92 -35.25
CA TRP A 873 1.28 -8.66 -34.03
C TRP A 873 0.71 -7.72 -32.96
N LYS A 874 1.36 -6.58 -32.73
CA LYS A 874 0.92 -5.58 -31.74
C LYS A 874 -0.43 -4.99 -32.12
N GLU A 875 -0.58 -4.55 -33.37
CA GLU A 875 -1.82 -4.01 -33.93
C GLU A 875 -2.99 -5.01 -33.80
N THR A 876 -2.75 -6.30 -34.10
CA THR A 876 -3.77 -7.34 -33.98
C THR A 876 -4.23 -7.57 -32.53
N ILE A 877 -3.31 -7.48 -31.56
CA ILE A 877 -3.65 -7.62 -30.13
C ILE A 877 -4.28 -6.34 -29.57
N ILE A 878 -3.85 -5.17 -30.04
CA ILE A 878 -4.48 -3.88 -29.71
C ILE A 878 -5.92 -3.89 -30.20
N SER A 879 -6.18 -4.12 -31.49
CA SER A 879 -7.53 -4.15 -32.07
C SER A 879 -8.50 -5.08 -31.32
N LEU A 880 -8.02 -6.23 -30.83
CA LEU A 880 -8.83 -7.11 -29.98
C LEU A 880 -9.23 -6.45 -28.65
N LEU A 881 -8.30 -5.77 -27.97
CA LEU A 881 -8.57 -5.02 -26.74
C LEU A 881 -9.50 -3.82 -27.01
N GLU A 882 -9.33 -3.13 -28.14
CA GLU A 882 -10.18 -2.01 -28.55
C GLU A 882 -11.64 -2.45 -28.77
N GLN A 883 -11.87 -3.66 -29.29
CA GLN A 883 -13.23 -4.25 -29.40
C GLN A 883 -13.86 -4.53 -28.03
N TYR A 884 -13.08 -5.07 -27.06
CA TYR A 884 -13.56 -5.22 -25.68
C TYR A 884 -13.88 -3.86 -25.05
N GLU A 885 -13.02 -2.85 -25.26
CA GLU A 885 -13.25 -1.49 -24.78
C GLU A 885 -14.51 -0.88 -25.39
N PHE A 886 -14.68 -0.98 -26.71
CA PHE A 886 -15.86 -0.50 -27.40
C PHE A 886 -17.15 -1.15 -26.89
N LEU A 887 -17.14 -2.46 -26.69
CA LEU A 887 -18.28 -3.17 -26.11
C LEU A 887 -18.57 -2.69 -24.67
N GLY A 888 -17.53 -2.44 -23.87
CA GLY A 888 -17.65 -1.76 -22.58
C GLY A 888 -18.34 -0.40 -22.67
N ARG A 889 -17.95 0.44 -23.64
CA ARG A 889 -18.59 1.74 -23.90
C ARG A 889 -20.07 1.58 -24.33
N ILE A 890 -20.41 0.59 -25.15
CA ILE A 890 -21.79 0.29 -25.57
C ILE A 890 -22.66 -0.13 -24.37
N ILE A 891 -22.15 -0.98 -23.48
CA ILE A 891 -22.84 -1.36 -22.23
C ILE A 891 -23.01 -0.15 -21.31
N GLY A 892 -21.97 0.68 -21.18
CA GLY A 892 -22.03 1.95 -20.46
C GLY A 892 -23.08 2.89 -21.06
N LYS A 893 -23.20 2.96 -22.39
CA LYS A 893 -24.20 3.78 -23.09
C LYS A 893 -25.63 3.30 -22.81
N CYS A 894 -25.85 1.99 -22.75
CA CYS A 894 -27.15 1.43 -22.34
C CYS A 894 -27.52 1.88 -20.91
N LEU A 895 -26.61 1.70 -19.96
CA LEU A 895 -26.78 2.16 -18.57
C LEU A 895 -27.05 3.67 -18.46
N TYR A 896 -26.31 4.47 -19.24
CA TYR A 896 -26.38 5.92 -19.28
C TYR A 896 -27.71 6.43 -19.84
N GLU A 897 -28.23 5.82 -20.92
CA GLU A 897 -29.56 6.15 -21.45
C GLU A 897 -30.72 5.50 -20.68
N GLY A 898 -30.44 4.56 -19.78
CA GLY A 898 -31.46 3.84 -19.01
C GLY A 898 -32.14 2.72 -19.80
N ILE A 899 -31.46 2.22 -20.84
CA ILE A 899 -31.92 1.11 -21.68
C ILE A 899 -31.48 -0.20 -21.01
N LEU A 900 -32.44 -1.07 -20.73
CA LEU A 900 -32.19 -2.41 -20.20
C LEU A 900 -31.75 -3.34 -21.34
N ILE A 901 -30.86 -4.29 -21.03
CA ILE A 901 -30.40 -5.30 -21.98
C ILE A 901 -30.75 -6.71 -21.48
N ASP A 902 -31.18 -7.58 -22.39
CA ASP A 902 -31.55 -8.97 -22.09
C ASP A 902 -30.30 -9.86 -22.04
N VAL A 903 -29.37 -9.51 -21.15
CA VAL A 903 -28.05 -10.15 -20.97
C VAL A 903 -27.85 -10.49 -19.50
N VAL A 904 -27.46 -11.73 -19.22
CA VAL A 904 -27.07 -12.20 -17.89
C VAL A 904 -25.55 -12.36 -17.87
N PHE A 905 -24.88 -11.60 -17.01
CA PHE A 905 -23.44 -11.71 -16.78
C PHE A 905 -23.15 -12.62 -15.60
N ALA A 906 -21.99 -13.28 -15.60
CA ALA A 906 -21.54 -14.04 -14.44
C ALA A 906 -21.29 -13.10 -13.24
N GLY A 907 -21.67 -13.55 -12.03
CA GLY A 907 -21.58 -12.73 -10.82
C GLY A 907 -20.14 -12.32 -10.51
N PHE A 908 -19.20 -13.24 -10.64
CA PHE A 908 -17.76 -12.96 -10.53
C PHE A 908 -17.25 -11.89 -11.51
N PHE A 909 -17.87 -11.73 -12.69
CA PHE A 909 -17.53 -10.67 -13.64
C PHE A 909 -18.10 -9.33 -13.20
N LEU A 910 -19.35 -9.30 -12.71
CA LEU A 910 -19.99 -8.10 -12.15
C LEU A 910 -19.28 -7.60 -10.88
N LEU A 911 -18.73 -8.49 -10.05
CA LEU A 911 -17.88 -8.10 -8.91
C LEU A 911 -16.66 -7.28 -9.33
N LYS A 912 -16.10 -7.52 -10.53
CA LYS A 912 -14.99 -6.71 -11.08
C LYS A 912 -15.45 -5.30 -11.44
N TRP A 913 -16.69 -5.13 -11.92
CA TRP A 913 -17.26 -3.80 -12.23
C TRP A 913 -17.38 -2.97 -10.95
N ALA A 914 -17.95 -3.55 -9.88
CA ALA A 914 -18.05 -2.91 -8.57
C ALA A 914 -16.67 -2.59 -7.96
N ALA A 915 -15.69 -3.48 -8.17
CA ALA A 915 -14.34 -3.31 -7.65
C ALA A 915 -13.49 -2.28 -8.43
N SER A 916 -13.91 -1.84 -9.63
CA SER A 916 -13.09 -1.01 -10.53
C SER A 916 -12.67 0.34 -9.94
N ALA A 917 -13.48 0.93 -9.05
CA ALA A 917 -13.12 2.16 -8.32
C ALA A 917 -12.61 1.93 -6.89
N SER A 918 -12.52 0.69 -6.45
CA SER A 918 -12.18 0.39 -5.07
C SER A 918 -10.67 0.21 -4.95
N ASP A 919 -10.03 0.96 -4.03
CA ASP A 919 -8.60 0.83 -3.68
C ASP A 919 -8.20 -0.62 -3.30
N ALA A 920 -9.18 -1.46 -2.97
CA ALA A 920 -9.03 -2.87 -2.62
C ALA A 920 -8.91 -3.84 -3.81
N GLY A 921 -9.34 -3.44 -5.02
CA GLY A 921 -9.44 -4.31 -6.20
C GLY A 921 -10.46 -5.47 -6.07
N TYR A 922 -10.61 -6.25 -7.14
CA TYR A 922 -11.38 -7.50 -7.12
C TYR A 922 -10.60 -8.60 -6.41
N ARG A 923 -11.29 -9.39 -5.58
CA ARG A 923 -10.71 -10.49 -4.80
C ARG A 923 -11.33 -11.81 -5.23
N ALA A 924 -10.62 -12.54 -6.07
CA ALA A 924 -11.00 -13.88 -6.47
C ALA A 924 -11.21 -14.78 -5.24
N ASN A 925 -12.45 -15.25 -5.05
CA ASN A 925 -12.82 -16.23 -4.06
C ASN A 925 -12.96 -17.62 -4.71
N ILE A 926 -12.77 -18.69 -3.93
CA ILE A 926 -13.02 -20.05 -4.41
C ILE A 926 -14.51 -20.28 -4.71
N ASN A 927 -15.42 -19.59 -4.04
CA ASN A 927 -16.87 -19.67 -4.33
C ASN A 927 -17.20 -19.13 -5.73
N ASP A 928 -16.51 -18.07 -6.15
CA ASP A 928 -16.69 -17.44 -7.47
C ASP A 928 -16.22 -18.39 -8.60
N LEU A 929 -15.32 -19.34 -8.29
CA LEU A 929 -14.87 -20.36 -9.23
C LEU A 929 -16.01 -21.31 -9.63
N ALA A 930 -16.99 -21.56 -8.74
CA ALA A 930 -18.17 -22.37 -9.04
C ALA A 930 -19.15 -21.68 -10.01
N GLU A 931 -19.03 -20.36 -10.19
CA GLU A 931 -19.74 -19.63 -11.25
C GLU A 931 -18.96 -19.63 -12.59
N LEU A 932 -17.65 -19.89 -12.57
CA LEU A 932 -16.83 -20.01 -13.78
C LEU A 932 -16.87 -21.44 -14.34
N ASP A 933 -16.55 -22.42 -13.50
CA ASP A 933 -16.35 -23.82 -13.86
C ASP A 933 -16.68 -24.71 -12.64
N GLU A 934 -17.82 -25.40 -12.71
CA GLU A 934 -18.34 -26.26 -11.63
C GLU A 934 -17.48 -27.53 -11.44
N ASP A 935 -16.88 -28.07 -12.50
CA ASP A 935 -16.03 -29.26 -12.44
C ASP A 935 -14.67 -28.93 -11.80
N LEU A 936 -14.06 -27.80 -12.19
CA LEU A 936 -12.84 -27.31 -11.56
C LEU A 936 -13.07 -26.98 -10.09
N TYR A 937 -14.18 -26.32 -9.74
CA TYR A 937 -14.56 -26.09 -8.34
C TYR A 937 -14.70 -27.41 -7.58
N ALA A 938 -15.43 -28.40 -8.12
CA ALA A 938 -15.60 -29.71 -7.50
C ALA A 938 -14.26 -30.43 -7.30
N ASN A 939 -13.32 -30.32 -8.25
CA ASN A 939 -11.98 -30.89 -8.13
C ASN A 939 -11.12 -30.18 -7.07
N MET A 940 -11.22 -28.85 -6.95
CA MET A 940 -10.60 -28.10 -5.83
C MET A 940 -11.21 -28.48 -4.48
N MET A 941 -12.51 -28.75 -4.40
CA MET A 941 -13.16 -29.23 -3.18
C MET A 941 -12.73 -30.66 -2.79
N LYS A 942 -12.50 -31.55 -3.78
CA LYS A 942 -11.89 -32.86 -3.54
C LYS A 942 -10.47 -32.74 -2.99
N LEU A 943 -9.64 -31.85 -3.55
CA LEU A 943 -8.26 -31.60 -3.09
C LEU A 943 -8.24 -31.01 -1.66
N LYS A 944 -9.11 -30.04 -1.38
CA LYS A 944 -9.30 -29.45 -0.05
C LYS A 944 -9.58 -30.53 1.00
N ASN A 945 -10.54 -31.39 0.72
CA ASN A 945 -11.04 -32.42 1.63
C ASN A 945 -10.29 -33.77 1.50
N TYR A 946 -9.19 -33.83 0.75
CA TYR A 946 -8.39 -35.05 0.60
C TYR A 946 -7.79 -35.48 1.95
N PRO A 947 -8.02 -36.74 2.39
CA PRO A 947 -7.59 -37.20 3.72
C PRO A 947 -6.18 -37.80 3.74
N GLY A 948 -5.59 -38.12 2.58
CA GLY A 948 -4.22 -38.63 2.46
C GLY A 948 -3.16 -37.53 2.41
N ASP A 949 -1.92 -37.88 2.11
CA ASP A 949 -0.89 -36.89 1.81
C ASP A 949 -1.06 -36.33 0.39
N VAL A 950 -1.32 -35.02 0.29
CA VAL A 950 -1.43 -34.34 -1.01
C VAL A 950 -0.12 -34.36 -1.79
N SER A 951 1.01 -34.49 -1.10
CA SER A 951 2.35 -34.60 -1.73
C SER A 951 2.47 -35.81 -2.66
N GLU A 952 1.71 -36.88 -2.39
CA GLU A 952 1.67 -38.10 -3.23
C GLU A 952 0.96 -37.87 -4.58
N LEU A 953 0.17 -36.80 -4.72
CA LEU A 953 -0.54 -36.47 -5.96
C LEU A 953 0.38 -35.85 -7.03
N GLY A 954 1.65 -35.54 -6.69
CA GLY A 954 2.62 -34.99 -7.63
C GLY A 954 2.30 -33.58 -8.13
N LEU A 955 1.47 -32.83 -7.42
CA LEU A 955 1.10 -31.45 -7.75
C LEU A 955 2.21 -30.49 -7.32
N ASP A 956 2.46 -29.48 -8.15
CA ASP A 956 3.31 -28.32 -7.86
C ASP A 956 2.48 -27.02 -7.93
N PHE A 957 3.10 -25.87 -7.75
CA PHE A 957 2.44 -24.56 -7.86
C PHE A 957 2.42 -24.05 -9.31
N THR A 958 2.06 -24.91 -10.27
CA THR A 958 1.77 -24.54 -11.66
C THR A 958 0.29 -24.77 -12.03
N ILE A 959 -0.11 -24.22 -13.18
CA ILE A 959 -1.42 -24.46 -13.79
C ILE A 959 -1.28 -24.56 -15.31
N ASP A 960 -2.05 -25.48 -15.90
CA ASP A 960 -2.11 -25.69 -17.33
C ASP A 960 -3.32 -24.96 -17.95
N ASP A 961 -3.05 -24.10 -18.94
CA ASP A 961 -4.05 -23.39 -19.73
C ASP A 961 -4.25 -24.05 -21.08
N GLN A 962 -5.48 -24.48 -21.38
CA GLN A 962 -5.83 -25.00 -22.70
C GLN A 962 -6.12 -23.85 -23.67
N ILE A 963 -5.30 -23.72 -24.71
CA ILE A 963 -5.35 -22.61 -25.69
C ILE A 963 -5.83 -23.02 -27.09
N SER A 964 -6.17 -24.29 -27.29
CA SER A 964 -6.71 -24.82 -28.57
C SER A 964 -8.11 -24.30 -28.88
N MET A 965 -8.41 -24.01 -30.15
CA MET A 965 -9.78 -23.72 -30.59
C MET A 965 -10.66 -24.99 -30.63
N PRO A 966 -12.01 -24.86 -30.64
CA PRO A 966 -12.89 -25.99 -30.87
C PRO A 966 -12.58 -26.72 -32.19
N GLY A 967 -12.24 -28.01 -32.11
CA GLY A 967 -11.88 -28.85 -33.26
C GLY A 967 -10.39 -28.93 -33.58
N GLU A 968 -9.53 -28.15 -32.91
CA GLU A 968 -8.07 -28.26 -33.01
C GLU A 968 -7.50 -29.31 -32.04
N PRO A 969 -6.27 -29.82 -32.27
CA PRO A 969 -5.57 -30.63 -31.27
C PRO A 969 -5.36 -29.85 -29.97
N VAL A 970 -5.55 -30.52 -28.83
CA VAL A 970 -5.37 -29.91 -27.50
C VAL A 970 -3.93 -29.37 -27.36
N LYS A 971 -3.83 -28.08 -27.05
CA LYS A 971 -2.56 -27.38 -26.80
C LYS A 971 -2.63 -26.69 -25.44
N ILE A 972 -1.55 -26.81 -24.69
CA ILE A 972 -1.46 -26.43 -23.28
C ILE A 972 -0.29 -25.47 -23.07
N VAL A 973 -0.48 -24.46 -22.22
CA VAL A 973 0.56 -23.57 -21.71
C VAL A 973 0.61 -23.66 -20.19
N THR A 974 1.71 -24.16 -19.65
CA THR A 974 1.94 -24.24 -18.20
C THR A 974 2.42 -22.88 -17.66
N ARG A 975 1.84 -22.42 -16.55
CA ARG A 975 2.16 -21.14 -15.91
C ARG A 975 2.43 -21.32 -14.41
N ASN A 976 3.37 -20.56 -13.87
CA ASN A 976 3.66 -20.52 -12.44
C ASN A 976 2.58 -19.75 -11.67
N LEU A 977 1.97 -20.38 -10.65
CA LEU A 977 1.01 -19.74 -9.74
C LEU A 977 1.68 -18.93 -8.62
N ALA A 978 2.94 -19.26 -8.32
CA ALA A 978 3.78 -18.60 -7.31
C ALA A 978 5.24 -18.51 -7.81
N PRO A 979 6.09 -17.65 -7.22
CA PRO A 979 7.51 -17.60 -7.57
C PRO A 979 8.20 -18.96 -7.38
N ASN A 980 8.84 -19.47 -8.44
CA ASN A 980 9.42 -20.83 -8.52
C ASN A 980 8.37 -21.96 -8.28
N GLY A 981 7.13 -21.76 -8.74
CA GLY A 981 6.01 -22.68 -8.53
C GLY A 981 6.26 -24.10 -9.04
N ASP A 982 6.99 -24.23 -10.14
CA ASP A 982 7.54 -25.46 -10.72
C ASP A 982 8.45 -26.28 -9.79
N THR A 983 9.00 -25.64 -8.75
CA THR A 983 9.84 -26.30 -7.73
C THR A 983 9.12 -26.46 -6.38
N MET A 984 7.94 -25.86 -6.23
CA MET A 984 7.19 -25.82 -4.97
C MET A 984 6.10 -26.90 -4.98
N THR A 985 6.31 -27.99 -4.24
CA THR A 985 5.33 -29.08 -4.13
C THR A 985 4.10 -28.66 -3.32
N VAL A 986 2.93 -29.16 -3.74
CA VAL A 986 1.69 -29.02 -2.97
C VAL A 986 1.66 -30.08 -1.86
N THR A 987 1.42 -29.64 -0.64
CA THR A 987 1.42 -30.43 0.59
C THR A 987 0.13 -30.17 1.38
N ASN A 988 -0.15 -30.98 2.39
CA ASN A 988 -1.32 -30.73 3.26
C ASN A 988 -1.31 -29.38 3.98
N GLU A 989 -0.15 -28.76 4.16
CA GLU A 989 0.00 -27.44 4.79
C GLU A 989 -0.32 -26.28 3.83
N ASN A 990 0.11 -26.38 2.56
CA ASN A 990 0.00 -25.29 1.58
C ASN A 990 -1.14 -25.48 0.56
N LYS A 991 -1.86 -26.61 0.55
CA LYS A 991 -2.95 -26.90 -0.42
C LYS A 991 -4.04 -25.82 -0.50
N LEU A 992 -4.30 -25.11 0.60
CA LEU A 992 -5.26 -24.00 0.61
C LEU A 992 -4.74 -22.76 -0.14
N LEU A 993 -3.42 -22.50 -0.13
CA LEU A 993 -2.80 -21.46 -0.95
C LEU A 993 -2.83 -21.86 -2.44
N TYR A 994 -2.53 -23.12 -2.76
CA TYR A 994 -2.65 -23.63 -4.13
C TYR A 994 -4.05 -23.40 -4.70
N ILE A 995 -5.10 -23.83 -3.98
CA ILE A 995 -6.50 -23.62 -4.37
C ILE A 995 -6.84 -22.13 -4.54
N ASN A 996 -6.35 -21.26 -3.62
CA ASN A 996 -6.57 -19.82 -3.74
C ASN A 996 -5.86 -19.21 -4.96
N TYR A 997 -4.66 -19.68 -5.28
CA TYR A 997 -3.90 -19.20 -6.45
C TYR A 997 -4.48 -19.73 -7.77
N VAL A 998 -4.99 -20.97 -7.82
CA VAL A 998 -5.78 -21.46 -8.97
C VAL A 998 -7.01 -20.57 -9.21
N ALA A 999 -7.77 -20.27 -8.16
CA ALA A 999 -8.93 -19.36 -8.27
C ALA A 999 -8.50 -17.95 -8.71
N ARG A 1000 -7.43 -17.38 -8.13
CA ARG A 1000 -6.86 -16.10 -8.55
C ARG A 1000 -6.41 -16.11 -10.01
N HIS A 1001 -5.79 -17.19 -10.47
CA HIS A 1001 -5.31 -17.30 -11.84
C HIS A 1001 -6.48 -17.26 -12.83
N ARG A 1002 -7.43 -18.19 -12.68
CA ARG A 1002 -8.60 -18.33 -13.56
C ARG A 1002 -9.52 -17.11 -13.54
N LEU A 1003 -9.78 -16.53 -12.38
CA LEU A 1003 -10.76 -15.44 -12.23
C LEU A 1003 -10.16 -14.05 -12.48
N LEU A 1004 -8.88 -13.81 -12.17
CA LEU A 1004 -8.26 -12.47 -12.21
C LEU A 1004 -7.08 -12.37 -13.18
N VAL A 1005 -6.07 -13.24 -13.09
CA VAL A 1005 -4.81 -13.07 -13.84
C VAL A 1005 -4.99 -13.38 -15.32
N GLN A 1006 -5.54 -14.54 -15.66
CA GLN A 1006 -5.73 -15.00 -17.04
C GLN A 1006 -6.61 -14.03 -17.86
N PRO A 1007 -7.84 -13.65 -17.44
CA PRO A 1007 -8.68 -12.72 -18.20
C PRO A 1007 -8.32 -11.23 -17.96
N SER A 1008 -7.20 -10.91 -17.31
CA SER A 1008 -6.88 -9.57 -16.79
C SER A 1008 -7.00 -8.47 -17.85
N ARG A 1009 -6.25 -8.60 -18.95
CA ARG A 1009 -6.14 -7.58 -20.02
C ARG A 1009 -7.46 -7.34 -20.75
N VAL A 1010 -8.18 -8.39 -21.13
CA VAL A 1010 -9.50 -8.26 -21.78
C VAL A 1010 -10.56 -7.70 -20.84
N THR A 1011 -10.54 -8.11 -19.56
CA THR A 1011 -11.43 -7.53 -18.55
C THR A 1011 -11.12 -6.05 -18.33
N ARG A 1012 -9.83 -5.68 -18.24
CA ARG A 1012 -9.39 -4.29 -18.06
C ARG A 1012 -9.84 -3.41 -19.22
N ALA A 1013 -9.63 -3.84 -20.47
CA ALA A 1013 -10.09 -3.10 -21.65
C ALA A 1013 -11.61 -2.85 -21.62
N PHE A 1014 -12.41 -3.88 -21.38
CA PHE A 1014 -13.87 -3.73 -21.21
C PHE A 1014 -14.24 -2.75 -20.09
N LEU A 1015 -13.57 -2.84 -18.93
CA LEU A 1015 -13.83 -1.98 -17.78
C LEU A 1015 -13.38 -0.52 -18.00
N THR A 1016 -12.31 -0.28 -18.77
CA THR A 1016 -11.89 1.06 -19.22
C THR A 1016 -12.97 1.68 -20.12
N GLY A 1017 -13.50 0.90 -21.07
CA GLY A 1017 -14.56 1.37 -21.95
C GLY A 1017 -15.86 1.66 -21.21
N LEU A 1018 -16.26 0.77 -20.30
CA LEU A 1018 -17.40 0.99 -19.41
C LEU A 1018 -17.18 2.24 -18.54
N GLY A 1019 -15.99 2.37 -17.95
CA GLY A 1019 -15.55 3.50 -17.11
C GLY A 1019 -15.54 4.85 -17.83
N THR A 1020 -15.33 4.85 -19.16
CA THR A 1020 -15.38 6.05 -20.01
C THR A 1020 -16.79 6.66 -20.05
N ILE A 1021 -17.83 5.83 -19.94
CA ILE A 1021 -19.24 6.24 -20.04
C ILE A 1021 -19.93 6.33 -18.68
N ILE A 1022 -19.71 5.34 -17.81
CA ILE A 1022 -20.21 5.27 -16.44
C ILE A 1022 -19.03 5.35 -15.48
N GLU A 1023 -18.95 6.41 -14.67
CA GLU A 1023 -17.82 6.59 -13.78
C GLU A 1023 -17.68 5.38 -12.82
N PRO A 1024 -16.50 4.75 -12.70
CA PRO A 1024 -16.32 3.54 -11.89
C PRO A 1024 -16.78 3.68 -10.44
N ALA A 1025 -16.68 4.89 -9.85
CA ALA A 1025 -17.15 5.17 -8.49
C ALA A 1025 -18.65 4.91 -8.34
N TRP A 1026 -19.44 5.20 -9.37
CA TRP A 1026 -20.89 4.98 -9.37
C TRP A 1026 -21.25 3.48 -9.41
N MET A 1027 -20.43 2.65 -10.07
CA MET A 1027 -20.63 1.20 -10.11
C MET A 1027 -20.27 0.54 -8.78
N SER A 1028 -19.31 1.09 -8.04
CA SER A 1028 -18.91 0.57 -6.72
C SER A 1028 -20.01 0.61 -5.66
N MET A 1029 -21.10 1.32 -5.92
CA MET A 1029 -22.29 1.37 -5.07
C MET A 1029 -23.10 0.07 -5.01
N PHE A 1030 -22.84 -0.90 -5.89
CA PHE A 1030 -23.73 -2.05 -6.10
C PHE A 1030 -22.97 -3.40 -6.01
N ASN A 1031 -23.60 -4.42 -5.42
CA ASN A 1031 -23.10 -5.79 -5.44
C ASN A 1031 -23.44 -6.52 -6.76
N GLN A 1032 -22.98 -7.76 -6.97
CA GLN A 1032 -23.22 -8.51 -8.22
C GLN A 1032 -24.72 -8.65 -8.57
N SER A 1033 -25.58 -8.94 -7.60
CA SER A 1033 -27.02 -9.12 -7.82
C SER A 1033 -27.74 -7.81 -8.11
N GLU A 1034 -27.19 -6.70 -7.61
CA GLU A 1034 -27.70 -5.34 -7.77
C GLU A 1034 -27.27 -4.76 -9.12
N LEU A 1035 -26.02 -5.01 -9.55
CA LEU A 1035 -25.55 -4.66 -10.90
C LEU A 1035 -26.29 -5.43 -11.99
N GLN A 1036 -26.51 -6.74 -11.83
CA GLN A 1036 -27.30 -7.51 -12.79
C GLN A 1036 -28.73 -6.97 -12.91
N ARG A 1037 -29.30 -6.50 -11.79
CA ARG A 1037 -30.60 -5.83 -11.72
C ARG A 1037 -30.59 -4.43 -12.36
N LEU A 1038 -29.50 -3.67 -12.19
CA LEU A 1038 -29.34 -2.33 -12.80
C LEU A 1038 -29.21 -2.38 -14.33
N VAL A 1039 -28.54 -3.43 -14.84
CA VAL A 1039 -28.28 -3.65 -16.27
C VAL A 1039 -29.46 -4.33 -16.97
N GLY A 1040 -30.01 -5.40 -16.37
CA GLY A 1040 -31.03 -6.24 -16.99
C GLY A 1040 -32.47 -5.99 -16.55
N GLY A 1041 -32.71 -5.17 -15.52
CA GLY A 1041 -34.02 -4.98 -14.91
C GLY A 1041 -34.33 -5.98 -13.79
N ASP A 1042 -35.47 -5.77 -13.12
CA ASP A 1042 -35.88 -6.56 -11.96
C ASP A 1042 -36.41 -7.96 -12.35
N SER A 1043 -36.09 -8.93 -11.50
CA SER A 1043 -36.54 -10.32 -11.60
C SER A 1043 -37.83 -10.60 -10.82
N SER A 1044 -38.39 -9.62 -10.09
CA SER A 1044 -39.72 -9.71 -9.50
C SER A 1044 -40.79 -10.01 -10.55
N GLU A 1045 -41.95 -10.52 -10.13
CA GLU A 1045 -43.13 -10.61 -11.00
C GLU A 1045 -43.52 -9.22 -11.54
N ILE A 1046 -44.10 -9.19 -12.75
CA ILE A 1046 -44.54 -7.93 -13.35
C ILE A 1046 -45.77 -7.40 -12.61
N ASP A 1047 -45.60 -6.27 -11.92
CA ASP A 1047 -46.71 -5.45 -11.40
C ASP A 1047 -47.50 -4.85 -12.58
N VAL A 1048 -48.62 -5.48 -12.90
CA VAL A 1048 -49.55 -5.06 -13.96
C VAL A 1048 -50.17 -3.69 -13.66
N GLU A 1049 -50.40 -3.37 -12.38
CA GLU A 1049 -50.96 -2.07 -11.98
C GLU A 1049 -49.91 -0.96 -12.14
N ASP A 1050 -48.63 -1.23 -11.86
CA ASP A 1050 -47.57 -0.26 -12.16
C ASP A 1050 -47.35 -0.06 -13.65
N LEU A 1051 -47.39 -1.14 -14.44
CA LEU A 1051 -47.34 -1.04 -15.90
C LEU A 1051 -48.50 -0.18 -16.44
N ARG A 1052 -49.71 -0.40 -15.93
CA ARG A 1052 -50.92 0.37 -16.29
C ARG A 1052 -50.82 1.85 -15.92
N ARG A 1053 -50.43 2.17 -14.68
CA ARG A 1053 -50.25 3.57 -14.22
C ARG A 1053 -49.23 4.35 -15.04
N ASN A 1054 -48.26 3.66 -15.66
CA ASN A 1054 -47.19 4.26 -16.45
C ASN A 1054 -47.34 4.02 -17.96
N THR A 1055 -48.53 3.62 -18.43
CA THR A 1055 -48.83 3.44 -19.86
C THR A 1055 -49.43 4.70 -20.48
N PHE A 1056 -48.89 5.10 -21.64
CA PHE A 1056 -49.45 6.20 -22.44
C PHE A 1056 -50.37 5.66 -23.54
N TYR A 1057 -51.65 6.05 -23.51
CA TYR A 1057 -52.59 5.74 -24.57
C TYR A 1057 -52.63 6.85 -25.62
N SER A 1058 -52.74 6.47 -26.90
CA SER A 1058 -52.77 7.41 -28.02
C SER A 1058 -53.70 6.95 -29.14
N GLY A 1059 -54.02 7.86 -30.07
CA GLY A 1059 -55.00 7.60 -31.12
C GLY A 1059 -56.40 7.38 -30.54
N LEU A 1060 -57.12 6.36 -31.01
CA LEU A 1060 -58.49 6.06 -30.54
C LEU A 1060 -58.56 5.57 -29.08
N TYR A 1061 -57.43 5.26 -28.45
CA TYR A 1061 -57.36 4.77 -27.08
C TYR A 1061 -57.00 5.82 -26.03
N GLN A 1062 -56.78 7.07 -26.44
CA GLN A 1062 -56.62 8.17 -25.50
C GLN A 1062 -57.80 8.22 -24.52
N ILE A 1063 -57.53 8.51 -23.25
CA ILE A 1063 -58.57 8.65 -22.20
C ILE A 1063 -59.57 9.72 -22.66
N GLY A 1064 -60.86 9.40 -22.58
CA GLY A 1064 -61.91 10.28 -23.05
C GLY A 1064 -62.07 11.55 -22.21
N ASP A 1065 -62.84 12.52 -22.73
CA ASP A 1065 -63.23 13.73 -21.98
C ASP A 1065 -64.08 13.40 -20.72
N ASP A 1066 -64.61 12.17 -20.65
CA ASP A 1066 -65.29 11.57 -19.49
C ASP A 1066 -64.33 11.02 -18.43
N GLY A 1067 -63.03 10.98 -18.70
CA GLY A 1067 -61.99 10.43 -17.81
C GLY A 1067 -61.86 8.91 -17.86
N GLU A 1068 -62.56 8.22 -18.76
CA GLU A 1068 -62.61 6.76 -18.81
C GLU A 1068 -61.64 6.16 -19.84
N GLU A 1069 -61.07 5.00 -19.53
CA GLU A 1069 -60.31 4.20 -20.51
C GLU A 1069 -61.26 3.54 -21.53
N HIS A 1070 -60.81 3.48 -22.80
CA HIS A 1070 -61.52 2.81 -23.89
C HIS A 1070 -61.78 1.32 -23.57
N PRO A 1071 -62.93 0.71 -23.95
CA PRO A 1071 -63.27 -0.67 -23.61
C PRO A 1071 -62.20 -1.71 -23.98
N VAL A 1072 -61.52 -1.55 -25.13
CA VAL A 1072 -60.44 -2.44 -25.57
C VAL A 1072 -59.20 -2.35 -24.66
N ILE A 1073 -58.92 -1.19 -24.07
CA ILE A 1073 -57.85 -1.02 -23.08
C ILE A 1073 -58.21 -1.72 -21.76
N LYS A 1074 -59.47 -1.59 -21.31
CA LYS A 1074 -59.97 -2.33 -20.15
C LYS A 1074 -59.86 -3.85 -20.36
N MET A 1075 -60.22 -4.35 -21.55
CA MET A 1075 -60.04 -5.77 -21.92
C MET A 1075 -58.56 -6.19 -21.98
N PHE A 1076 -57.65 -5.32 -22.46
CA PHE A 1076 -56.21 -5.61 -22.47
C PHE A 1076 -55.67 -5.83 -21.05
N TRP A 1077 -56.02 -4.96 -20.10
CA TRP A 1077 -55.60 -5.13 -18.70
C TRP A 1077 -56.23 -6.36 -18.04
N GLU A 1078 -57.51 -6.63 -18.29
CA GLU A 1078 -58.18 -7.86 -17.85
C GLU A 1078 -57.42 -9.12 -18.33
N VAL A 1079 -56.99 -9.15 -19.60
CA VAL A 1079 -56.11 -10.20 -20.12
C VAL A 1079 -54.78 -10.24 -19.37
N MET A 1080 -54.08 -9.11 -19.21
CA MET A 1080 -52.77 -9.05 -18.52
C MET A 1080 -52.83 -9.57 -17.06
N HIS A 1081 -53.89 -9.28 -16.31
CA HIS A 1081 -54.10 -9.86 -14.98
C HIS A 1081 -54.32 -11.38 -15.05
N GLY A 1082 -55.05 -11.87 -16.06
CA GLY A 1082 -55.30 -13.29 -16.30
C GLY A 1082 -54.15 -14.09 -16.95
N LEU A 1083 -53.03 -13.44 -17.29
CA LEU A 1083 -51.80 -14.09 -17.74
C LEU A 1083 -50.92 -14.52 -16.56
N GLU A 1084 -50.19 -15.63 -16.72
CA GLU A 1084 -49.10 -16.03 -15.84
C GLU A 1084 -47.87 -15.11 -16.02
N ASP A 1085 -46.98 -15.01 -15.02
CA ASP A 1085 -45.83 -14.11 -15.09
C ASP A 1085 -44.93 -14.35 -16.31
N GLY A 1086 -44.69 -15.61 -16.71
CA GLY A 1086 -43.98 -15.95 -17.95
C GLY A 1086 -44.63 -15.32 -19.19
N GLN A 1087 -45.96 -15.45 -19.33
CA GLN A 1087 -46.72 -14.85 -20.42
C GLN A 1087 -46.72 -13.31 -20.36
N ARG A 1088 -46.76 -12.72 -19.15
CA ARG A 1088 -46.61 -11.26 -18.97
C ARG A 1088 -45.22 -10.79 -19.42
N ARG A 1089 -44.17 -11.55 -19.12
CA ARG A 1089 -42.78 -11.26 -19.57
C ARG A 1089 -42.64 -11.38 -21.07
N ASP A 1090 -43.29 -12.35 -21.69
CA ASP A 1090 -43.29 -12.50 -23.14
C ASP A 1090 -44.02 -11.32 -23.82
N VAL A 1091 -45.16 -10.87 -23.29
CA VAL A 1091 -45.84 -9.63 -23.75
C VAL A 1091 -44.94 -8.40 -23.54
N LEU A 1092 -44.29 -8.27 -22.38
CA LEU A 1092 -43.41 -7.14 -22.09
C LEU A 1092 -42.18 -7.15 -23.03
N LYS A 1093 -41.61 -8.32 -23.31
CA LYS A 1093 -40.50 -8.51 -24.25
C LYS A 1093 -40.95 -8.25 -25.69
N TYR A 1094 -42.15 -8.64 -26.08
CA TYR A 1094 -42.73 -8.35 -27.38
C TYR A 1094 -42.89 -6.84 -27.63
N VAL A 1095 -43.24 -6.05 -26.61
CA VAL A 1095 -43.42 -4.60 -26.74
C VAL A 1095 -42.15 -3.79 -26.46
N THR A 1096 -41.26 -4.25 -25.59
CA THR A 1096 -40.11 -3.46 -25.10
C THR A 1096 -38.74 -4.06 -25.41
N SER A 1097 -38.70 -5.25 -26.01
CA SER A 1097 -37.51 -6.11 -26.18
C SER A 1097 -36.83 -6.60 -24.89
N THR A 1098 -37.39 -6.31 -23.69
CA THR A 1098 -36.86 -6.77 -22.39
C THR A 1098 -37.93 -7.53 -21.59
N PRO A 1099 -37.65 -8.72 -21.01
CA PRO A 1099 -38.62 -9.50 -20.23
C PRO A 1099 -38.69 -9.08 -18.73
N ARG A 1100 -38.26 -7.86 -18.39
CA ARG A 1100 -38.07 -7.39 -17.00
C ARG A 1100 -38.44 -5.92 -16.85
N ALA A 1101 -38.97 -5.57 -15.68
CA ALA A 1101 -39.33 -4.20 -15.34
C ALA A 1101 -38.09 -3.37 -14.95
N PRO A 1102 -38.12 -2.02 -15.07
CA PRO A 1102 -37.12 -1.18 -14.45
C PRO A 1102 -37.20 -1.22 -12.90
N LEU A 1103 -36.07 -1.04 -12.23
CA LEU A 1103 -35.94 -1.27 -10.78
C LEU A 1103 -36.82 -0.39 -9.86
N LEU A 1104 -37.19 0.81 -10.32
CA LEU A 1104 -38.05 1.73 -9.57
C LEU A 1104 -39.40 1.88 -10.28
N GLY A 1105 -39.89 0.78 -10.85
CA GLY A 1105 -41.15 0.69 -11.59
C GLY A 1105 -41.08 1.19 -13.03
N PHE A 1106 -42.18 1.00 -13.75
CA PHE A 1106 -42.34 1.37 -15.16
C PHE A 1106 -42.31 2.88 -15.40
N SER A 1107 -42.43 3.70 -14.34
CA SER A 1107 -42.19 5.16 -14.37
C SER A 1107 -40.81 5.52 -14.94
N GLN A 1108 -39.82 4.63 -14.80
CA GLN A 1108 -38.46 4.79 -15.32
C GLN A 1108 -38.25 4.23 -16.72
N LEU A 1109 -39.24 3.57 -17.32
CA LEU A 1109 -39.10 3.03 -18.68
C LEU A 1109 -38.93 4.17 -19.67
N ARG A 1110 -37.89 4.09 -20.52
CA ARG A 1110 -37.60 5.10 -21.55
C ARG A 1110 -37.36 4.43 -22.91
N PRO A 1111 -38.18 4.73 -23.94
CA PRO A 1111 -39.46 5.46 -23.91
C PRO A 1111 -40.51 4.81 -22.98
N ALA A 1112 -41.60 5.49 -22.65
CA ALA A 1112 -42.65 4.90 -21.81
C ALA A 1112 -43.46 3.85 -22.57
N PHE A 1113 -44.04 2.87 -21.86
CA PHE A 1113 -44.91 1.87 -22.47
C PHE A 1113 -46.13 2.57 -23.06
N SER A 1114 -46.48 2.25 -24.31
CA SER A 1114 -47.51 2.98 -25.05
C SER A 1114 -48.46 2.02 -25.77
N ILE A 1115 -49.74 2.37 -25.85
CA ILE A 1115 -50.73 1.62 -26.65
C ILE A 1115 -51.43 2.57 -27.63
N ARG A 1116 -51.63 2.12 -28.87
CA ARG A 1116 -52.37 2.82 -29.92
C ARG A 1116 -53.28 1.84 -30.67
N ASP A 1117 -54.31 2.37 -31.33
CA ASP A 1117 -55.14 1.60 -32.25
C ASP A 1117 -54.32 0.98 -33.41
N GLY A 1118 -54.56 -0.31 -33.66
CA GLY A 1118 -54.00 -1.08 -34.78
C GLY A 1118 -54.87 -1.09 -36.04
N GLY A 1119 -55.88 -0.20 -36.11
CA GLY A 1119 -56.92 -0.18 -37.13
C GLY A 1119 -58.18 -0.99 -36.76
N ASN A 1120 -59.20 -0.87 -37.61
CA ASN A 1120 -60.55 -1.39 -37.35
C ASN A 1120 -60.73 -2.87 -37.70
N ASP A 1121 -59.70 -3.54 -38.21
CA ASP A 1121 -59.75 -4.93 -38.64
C ASP A 1121 -59.37 -5.88 -37.48
N ALA A 1122 -60.39 -6.36 -36.77
CA ALA A 1122 -60.26 -7.28 -35.64
C ALA A 1122 -59.74 -8.69 -36.02
N THR A 1123 -59.50 -8.97 -37.31
CA THR A 1123 -58.85 -10.23 -37.73
C THR A 1123 -57.33 -10.19 -37.61
N ARG A 1124 -56.74 -8.99 -37.65
CA ARG A 1124 -55.29 -8.76 -37.56
C ARG A 1124 -54.74 -9.18 -36.20
N LEU A 1125 -53.44 -9.49 -36.18
CA LEU A 1125 -52.66 -9.63 -34.96
C LEU A 1125 -52.32 -8.24 -34.40
N PRO A 1126 -52.09 -8.09 -33.08
CA PRO A 1126 -51.41 -6.90 -32.59
C PRO A 1126 -49.99 -6.86 -33.14
N SER A 1127 -49.45 -5.65 -33.32
CA SER A 1127 -48.07 -5.45 -33.76
C SER A 1127 -47.34 -4.54 -32.78
N ALA A 1128 -46.05 -4.79 -32.55
CA ALA A 1128 -45.22 -3.95 -31.70
C ALA A 1128 -44.30 -3.04 -32.52
N SER A 1129 -43.86 -1.94 -31.91
CA SER A 1129 -42.76 -1.11 -32.37
C SER A 1129 -41.82 -0.92 -31.18
N THR A 1130 -40.96 -1.92 -30.97
CA THR A 1130 -40.12 -2.10 -29.78
C THR A 1130 -39.07 -1.01 -29.58
N CYS A 1131 -38.71 -0.32 -30.65
CA CYS A 1131 -37.92 0.90 -30.66
C CYS A 1131 -38.53 1.99 -29.76
N VAL A 1132 -39.86 2.13 -29.74
CA VAL A 1132 -40.60 3.17 -28.98
C VAL A 1132 -41.53 2.61 -27.91
N ASN A 1133 -41.38 1.35 -27.54
CA ASN A 1133 -42.21 0.65 -26.54
C ASN A 1133 -43.73 0.73 -26.83
N LEU A 1134 -44.12 0.71 -28.11
CA LEU A 1134 -45.49 0.88 -28.57
C LEU A 1134 -46.14 -0.45 -28.99
N LEU A 1135 -47.30 -0.75 -28.39
CA LEU A 1135 -48.22 -1.80 -28.83
C LEU A 1135 -49.33 -1.20 -29.71
N LYS A 1136 -49.46 -1.67 -30.96
CA LYS A 1136 -50.57 -1.36 -31.86
C LYS A 1136 -51.61 -2.47 -31.73
N LEU A 1137 -52.72 -2.17 -31.07
CA LEU A 1137 -53.75 -3.13 -30.68
C LEU A 1137 -55.02 -2.90 -31.52
N PRO A 1138 -55.44 -3.84 -32.39
CA PRO A 1138 -56.69 -3.72 -33.15
C PRO A 1138 -57.93 -3.61 -32.26
N LEU A 1139 -59.03 -3.11 -32.83
CA LEU A 1139 -60.32 -2.99 -32.16
C LEU A 1139 -61.01 -4.37 -32.00
N TYR A 1140 -60.52 -5.20 -31.08
CA TYR A 1140 -61.11 -6.50 -30.77
C TYR A 1140 -62.47 -6.38 -30.07
N GLU A 1141 -63.36 -7.32 -30.34
CA GLU A 1141 -64.75 -7.31 -29.85
C GLU A 1141 -64.92 -8.09 -28.53
N SER A 1142 -63.94 -8.90 -28.13
CA SER A 1142 -63.99 -9.70 -26.90
C SER A 1142 -62.63 -9.97 -26.26
N VAL A 1143 -62.64 -10.17 -24.93
CA VAL A 1143 -61.47 -10.53 -24.10
C VAL A 1143 -60.78 -11.80 -24.60
N ALA A 1144 -61.56 -12.82 -24.99
CA ALA A 1144 -61.03 -14.09 -25.51
C ALA A 1144 -60.28 -13.90 -26.84
N GLN A 1145 -60.88 -13.16 -27.79
CA GLN A 1145 -60.24 -12.84 -29.07
C GLN A 1145 -58.94 -12.04 -28.86
N LEU A 1146 -58.94 -11.07 -27.94
CA LEU A 1146 -57.75 -10.29 -27.59
C LEU A 1146 -56.65 -11.20 -27.03
N ARG A 1147 -56.98 -12.06 -26.05
CA ARG A 1147 -56.03 -13.01 -25.44
C ARG A 1147 -55.38 -13.92 -26.46
N ASP A 1148 -56.17 -14.59 -27.29
CA ASP A 1148 -55.69 -15.56 -28.27
C ASP A 1148 -54.79 -14.88 -29.32
N LYS A 1149 -55.22 -13.71 -29.84
CA LYS A 1149 -54.45 -12.94 -30.84
C LYS A 1149 -53.15 -12.36 -30.25
N LEU A 1150 -53.19 -11.88 -29.01
CA LEU A 1150 -52.02 -11.35 -28.31
C LEU A 1150 -50.98 -12.44 -28.04
N LEU A 1151 -51.39 -13.56 -27.42
CA LEU A 1151 -50.48 -14.67 -27.13
C LEU A 1151 -49.94 -15.32 -28.41
N TYR A 1152 -50.75 -15.44 -29.48
CA TYR A 1152 -50.27 -15.91 -30.77
C TYR A 1152 -49.19 -14.98 -31.35
N ALA A 1153 -49.43 -13.67 -31.41
CA ALA A 1153 -48.45 -12.71 -31.91
C ALA A 1153 -47.13 -12.77 -31.12
N VAL A 1154 -47.21 -12.77 -29.79
CA VAL A 1154 -46.08 -12.87 -28.87
C VAL A 1154 -45.28 -14.17 -29.07
N SER A 1155 -45.96 -15.32 -29.14
CA SER A 1155 -45.31 -16.63 -29.32
C SER A 1155 -44.77 -16.89 -30.73
N SER A 1156 -45.28 -16.18 -31.74
CA SER A 1156 -44.91 -16.43 -33.15
C SER A 1156 -43.48 -16.06 -33.50
N GLY A 1157 -42.80 -15.27 -32.64
CA GLY A 1157 -41.38 -14.93 -32.77
C GLY A 1157 -41.01 -14.14 -34.03
N ALA A 1158 -41.99 -13.71 -34.81
CA ALA A 1158 -41.79 -13.06 -36.09
C ALA A 1158 -41.25 -11.63 -35.92
N GLY A 1159 -40.20 -11.32 -36.68
CA GLY A 1159 -39.74 -9.95 -36.87
C GLY A 1159 -40.68 -9.13 -37.75
N PHE A 1160 -40.18 -7.99 -38.23
CA PHE A 1160 -40.94 -6.97 -38.98
C PHE A 1160 -41.67 -7.44 -40.26
N ASP A 1161 -41.42 -8.66 -40.75
CA ASP A 1161 -41.95 -9.18 -42.02
C ASP A 1161 -43.43 -9.67 -41.98
N LEU A 1162 -44.12 -9.58 -40.84
CA LEU A 1162 -45.49 -10.11 -40.65
C LEU A 1162 -46.57 -9.05 -40.32
N SER A 1163 -46.28 -7.75 -40.52
CA SER A 1163 -47.20 -6.63 -40.27
C SER A 1163 -47.80 -6.01 -41.54
#